data_AF-A0A3D2WX89-F1
#
_entry.id   AF-A0A3D2WX89-F1
#
_cell.length_a   1.000
_cell.length_b   1.000
_cell.length_c   1.000
_cell.angle_alpha   90.00
_cell.angle_beta   90.00
_cell.angle_gamma   90.00
#
_symmetry.space_group_name_H-M   'P 1'
#
loop_
_entity.id
_entity.type
_entity.pdbx_description
1 polymer ?
#
loop_
_entity_poly.entity_id
_entity_poly.type
_entity_poly.pdbx_seq_one_letter_code
_entity_poly.pdbx_strand_id
1 'polypeptide(L)'
;MRKYDEIQFNKMTVNKKDIQVLKKSIACFSLVMAILVLNQLSAQTVIVKERNSDVQLWIEAEAGDIHAPMMVHDTEAASGGQYIEVRGGNNNIKDAPKDGHTIYQFSLETAGTYKIWGRVKIDMSDEDAFWVKMDDENWVKWKGIEVGCIWHWDEVHDNLKNNQVVTYDLDAGMHTLVLTYGMDQTRLDKLLITNDLESVPMEMGPRTAAIFGISSATPIVDETLDFDGSESFSTEGIVTNYMWDFGDGRTGSGQSVQHAFDKVGKYTVKLIVSDDKGLTGRLTKTVTVYTEDPIARFVYSPDRSQAGEMITFDASPSFDPGGKIIKYRWDFGDGSKGKGAIVKHAYASAGEYQATLRVTDRDRNTVNLTRLITVINGVPKKIIYETDMCLDVDDVGGLAMLHGLANNDEVELLAVCFNEVHPSGAAAIDAINTWYGRGDIPVGIYKKDLADPDKSEYLDVVANFPHDLDSENAPSAVDVYREVLSKQADKSVTIVSVGFIVNLYDILKEEPDLVAQKVAELVIMGGPGGDGFNLARHNTRAFTEYVLRNWPSPIVFSGAGTGIFTGEGLENSPLENPIREAYYQFFNSNFCGRHSWDQMTILYGVRGISDYFTELEDVDRWQLEPGQRSSIHIKLTRDDYARIIEDLMMKAPLNR
;
A
#
# COMPACT_ATOMS: atom_id res chain seq x y z
N MET A 1 63.35 16.77 46.08
CA MET A 1 63.02 15.58 46.90
C MET A 1 62.70 14.43 45.96
N ARG A 2 63.51 13.34 46.02
CA ARG A 2 63.30 11.95 45.51
C ARG A 2 63.12 11.77 43.97
N LYS A 3 64.08 11.19 43.22
CA LYS A 3 64.55 9.78 43.02
C LYS A 3 63.71 8.95 42.02
N TYR A 4 64.43 8.19 41.17
CA TYR A 4 64.12 7.01 40.31
C TYR A 4 64.49 7.27 38.84
N ASP A 5 65.67 6.89 38.35
CA ASP A 5 66.26 5.56 38.04
C ASP A 5 65.99 5.12 36.59
N GLU A 6 67.09 4.81 35.91
CA GLU A 6 67.19 4.28 34.55
C GLU A 6 66.44 2.95 34.40
N ILE A 7 65.68 2.80 33.31
CA ILE A 7 65.28 1.49 32.79
C ILE A 7 66.03 1.26 31.48
N GLN A 8 67.00 0.34 31.55
CA GLN A 8 67.70 -0.26 30.42
C GLN A 8 66.71 -1.07 29.56
N PHE A 9 66.56 -0.70 28.28
CA PHE A 9 65.84 -1.51 27.29
C PHE A 9 66.67 -2.76 26.95
N ASN A 10 66.25 -3.92 27.45
CA ASN A 10 66.71 -5.21 26.93
C ASN A 10 66.24 -5.38 25.49
N LYS A 11 67.16 -5.75 24.60
CA LYS A 11 66.89 -6.18 23.22
C LYS A 11 65.92 -7.37 23.23
N MET A 12 64.65 -7.13 22.90
CA MET A 12 63.75 -8.20 22.47
C MET A 12 64.10 -8.59 21.04
N THR A 13 64.53 -9.84 20.87
CA THR A 13 64.74 -10.44 19.55
C THR A 13 63.36 -10.82 19.00
N VAL A 14 62.80 -10.01 18.11
CA VAL A 14 61.53 -10.32 17.45
C VAL A 14 61.77 -11.42 16.42
N ASN A 15 61.11 -12.58 16.59
CA ASN A 15 61.21 -13.70 15.66
C ASN A 15 60.41 -13.38 14.37
N LYS A 16 60.91 -13.81 13.20
CA LYS A 16 60.25 -13.64 11.89
C LYS A 16 58.80 -14.18 11.87
N LYS A 17 58.46 -15.18 12.70
CA LYS A 17 57.07 -15.67 12.85
C LYS A 17 56.14 -14.65 13.52
N ASP A 18 56.61 -13.90 14.51
CA ASP A 18 55.81 -12.89 15.22
C ASP A 18 55.58 -11.65 14.35
N ILE A 19 56.53 -11.32 13.48
CA ILE A 19 56.37 -10.27 12.44
C ILE A 19 55.32 -10.68 11.40
N GLN A 20 55.19 -11.97 11.10
CA GLN A 20 54.22 -12.47 10.11
C GLN A 20 52.80 -12.54 10.68
N VAL A 21 52.67 -12.81 11.98
CA VAL A 21 51.41 -12.69 12.73
C VAL A 21 51.02 -11.22 12.90
N LEU A 22 51.95 -10.33 13.27
CA LEU A 22 51.68 -8.88 13.31
C LEU A 22 51.35 -8.31 11.93
N LYS A 23 51.98 -8.77 10.84
CA LYS A 23 51.62 -8.35 9.47
C LYS A 23 50.26 -8.86 9.03
N LYS A 24 49.82 -10.05 9.46
CA LYS A 24 48.45 -10.54 9.24
C LYS A 24 47.42 -9.79 10.10
N SER A 25 47.75 -9.49 11.35
CA SER A 25 46.87 -8.72 12.25
C SER A 25 46.79 -7.24 11.85
N ILE A 26 47.88 -6.64 11.36
CA ILE A 26 47.87 -5.29 10.77
C ILE A 26 47.14 -5.30 9.43
N ALA A 27 47.27 -6.34 8.59
CA ALA A 27 46.45 -6.44 7.37
C ALA A 27 44.94 -6.59 7.67
N CYS A 28 44.56 -7.33 8.72
CA CYS A 28 43.17 -7.39 9.20
C CYS A 28 42.70 -6.09 9.85
N PHE A 29 43.55 -5.41 10.65
CA PHE A 29 43.21 -4.12 11.25
C PHE A 29 43.17 -2.99 10.21
N SER A 30 43.98 -3.06 9.16
CA SER A 30 43.97 -2.14 8.03
C SER A 30 42.83 -2.42 7.07
N LEU A 31 42.33 -3.66 6.97
CA LEU A 31 41.11 -3.99 6.22
C LEU A 31 39.85 -3.59 7.01
N VAL A 32 39.84 -3.79 8.33
CA VAL A 32 38.73 -3.37 9.21
C VAL A 32 38.72 -1.85 9.39
N MET A 33 39.89 -1.18 9.49
CA MET A 33 39.98 0.28 9.37
C MET A 33 39.73 0.76 7.95
N ALA A 34 40.06 0.02 6.88
CA ALA A 34 39.64 0.40 5.53
C ALA A 34 38.13 0.26 5.36
N ILE A 35 37.48 -0.73 5.99
CA ILE A 35 36.02 -0.89 6.01
C ILE A 35 35.35 0.15 6.93
N LEU A 36 35.96 0.50 8.06
CA LEU A 36 35.49 1.59 8.94
C LEU A 36 35.75 2.99 8.37
N VAL A 37 36.82 3.16 7.59
CA VAL A 37 37.15 4.39 6.85
C VAL A 37 36.34 4.46 5.54
N LEU A 38 35.98 3.33 4.92
CA LEU A 38 34.99 3.24 3.83
C LEU A 38 33.56 3.49 4.35
N ASN A 39 33.27 3.15 5.62
CA ASN A 39 32.00 3.46 6.27
C ASN A 39 31.95 4.87 6.90
N GLN A 40 33.08 5.58 7.02
CA GLN A 40 33.14 6.97 7.53
C GLN A 40 33.57 8.01 6.50
N LEU A 41 34.03 7.59 5.33
CA LEU A 41 34.10 8.41 4.12
C LEU A 41 33.05 7.86 3.16
N SER A 42 31.80 8.32 3.31
CA SER A 42 30.80 8.26 2.25
C SER A 42 31.27 9.17 1.10
N ALA A 43 32.35 8.80 0.42
CA ALA A 43 32.70 9.38 -0.86
C ALA A 43 31.65 8.87 -1.84
N GLN A 44 30.54 9.61 -1.91
CA GLN A 44 29.50 9.48 -2.92
C GLN A 44 30.16 9.32 -4.26
N THR A 45 29.95 8.18 -4.90
CA THR A 45 30.48 8.02 -6.24
C THR A 45 29.50 8.68 -7.20
N VAL A 46 29.75 9.96 -7.42
CA VAL A 46 29.10 10.79 -8.42
C VAL A 46 29.80 10.50 -9.74
N ILE A 47 29.08 9.98 -10.74
CA ILE A 47 29.64 10.01 -12.11
C ILE A 47 29.70 11.47 -12.52
N VAL A 48 30.90 12.00 -12.73
CA VAL A 48 31.14 13.23 -13.48
C VAL A 48 31.34 12.81 -14.94
N LYS A 49 30.35 13.03 -15.79
CA LYS A 49 30.59 12.97 -17.24
C LYS A 49 31.07 14.35 -17.68
N GLU A 50 32.38 14.52 -17.78
CA GLU A 50 32.96 15.67 -18.48
C GLU A 50 33.15 15.33 -19.95
N ARG A 51 32.34 15.93 -20.81
CA ARG A 51 32.55 15.85 -22.26
C ARG A 51 32.44 17.24 -22.84
N ASN A 52 33.56 17.78 -23.34
CA ASN A 52 33.59 19.06 -24.03
C ASN A 52 32.87 20.18 -23.24
N SER A 53 33.31 20.45 -22.00
CA SER A 53 32.73 21.40 -21.03
C SER A 53 31.35 21.08 -20.44
N ASP A 54 30.63 20.07 -20.94
CA ASP A 54 29.38 19.62 -20.32
C ASP A 54 29.69 18.66 -19.16
N VAL A 55 29.10 18.93 -18.00
CA VAL A 55 29.19 18.20 -16.73
C VAL A 55 27.82 17.62 -16.43
N GLN A 56 27.74 16.32 -16.22
CA GLN A 56 26.54 15.64 -15.71
C GLN A 56 26.89 14.81 -14.49
N LEU A 57 26.20 15.08 -13.38
CA LEU A 57 26.30 14.36 -12.11
C LEU A 57 25.03 13.56 -11.86
N TRP A 58 25.14 12.24 -11.92
CA TRP A 58 24.02 11.33 -11.66
C TRP A 58 24.11 10.77 -10.25
N ILE A 59 23.04 10.94 -9.47
CA ILE A 59 23.00 10.57 -8.05
C ILE A 59 21.71 9.79 -7.78
N GLU A 60 21.82 8.54 -7.34
CA GLU A 60 20.68 7.79 -6.80
C GLU A 60 20.20 8.46 -5.51
N ALA A 61 18.89 8.68 -5.37
CA ALA A 61 18.36 9.46 -4.26
C ALA A 61 18.67 8.81 -2.90
N GLU A 62 18.71 7.49 -2.84
CA GLU A 62 19.04 6.74 -1.62
C GLU A 62 20.53 6.78 -1.25
N ALA A 63 21.40 7.33 -2.12
CA ALA A 63 22.84 7.46 -1.85
C ALA A 63 23.19 8.65 -0.95
N GLY A 64 22.21 9.48 -0.60
CA GLY A 64 22.39 10.59 0.35
C GLY A 64 22.52 10.12 1.79
N ASP A 65 23.00 11.02 2.66
CA ASP A 65 22.88 10.85 4.12
C ASP A 65 21.44 11.17 4.53
N ILE A 66 20.64 10.12 4.75
CA ILE A 66 19.18 10.18 4.93
C ILE A 66 18.82 10.18 6.41
N HIS A 67 18.07 11.19 6.81
CA HIS A 67 17.57 11.38 8.17
C HIS A 67 16.05 11.20 8.21
N ALA A 68 15.55 10.52 9.24
CA ALA A 68 14.12 10.36 9.46
C ALA A 68 13.38 11.73 9.51
N PRO A 69 12.12 11.83 9.06
CA PRO A 69 11.22 10.75 8.62
C PRO A 69 11.39 10.27 7.16
N MET A 70 12.44 10.69 6.43
CA MET A 70 12.74 10.09 5.11
C MET A 70 13.09 8.61 5.25
N MET A 71 12.52 7.79 4.38
CA MET A 71 12.68 6.35 4.35
C MET A 71 13.07 5.89 2.95
N VAL A 72 13.85 4.82 2.89
CA VAL A 72 14.24 4.15 1.64
C VAL A 72 13.30 2.98 1.39
N HIS A 73 12.82 2.86 0.16
CA HIS A 73 11.93 1.81 -0.30
C HIS A 73 12.53 1.08 -1.50
N ASP A 74 12.38 -0.25 -1.55
CA ASP A 74 12.83 -1.07 -2.66
C ASP A 74 11.77 -1.12 -3.78
N THR A 75 12.16 -0.94 -5.04
CA THR A 75 11.31 -1.19 -6.21
C THR A 75 12.13 -1.35 -7.49
N GLU A 76 11.76 -2.29 -8.35
CA GLU A 76 12.40 -2.47 -9.66
C GLU A 76 12.12 -1.31 -10.64
N ALA A 77 11.09 -0.50 -10.36
CA ALA A 77 10.72 0.66 -11.16
C ALA A 77 11.61 1.90 -10.91
N ALA A 78 12.44 1.86 -9.86
CA ALA A 78 13.44 2.86 -9.54
C ALA A 78 14.76 2.54 -10.25
N SER A 79 15.55 3.57 -10.57
CA SER A 79 16.71 3.41 -11.42
C SER A 79 17.82 2.57 -10.77
N GLY A 80 18.11 2.78 -9.48
CA GLY A 80 19.03 1.97 -8.68
C GLY A 80 18.37 0.78 -7.95
N GLY A 81 17.07 0.57 -8.12
CA GLY A 81 16.28 -0.43 -7.40
C GLY A 81 15.70 0.04 -6.05
N GLN A 82 15.96 1.30 -5.67
CA GLN A 82 15.43 1.94 -4.48
C GLN A 82 15.03 3.39 -4.75
N TYR A 83 14.13 3.92 -3.94
CA TYR A 83 13.75 5.33 -3.96
C TYR A 83 13.56 5.84 -2.52
N ILE A 84 13.51 7.15 -2.34
CA ILE A 84 13.21 7.78 -1.05
C ILE A 84 11.78 8.32 -1.01
N GLU A 85 11.13 8.19 0.14
CA GLU A 85 9.75 8.62 0.42
C GLU A 85 9.66 9.16 1.84
N VAL A 86 8.69 10.04 2.11
CA VAL A 86 8.27 10.35 3.49
C VAL A 86 6.85 9.86 3.71
N ARG A 87 6.60 9.20 4.84
CA ARG A 87 5.25 8.81 5.29
C ARG A 87 4.98 9.36 6.68
N GLY A 88 3.82 9.99 6.89
CA GLY A 88 3.29 10.37 8.20
C GLY A 88 3.69 11.77 8.69
N GLY A 89 3.97 12.70 7.80
CA GLY A 89 4.14 14.13 8.05
C GLY A 89 2.85 14.93 7.85
N ASN A 90 2.87 16.21 8.28
CA ASN A 90 1.77 17.12 8.02
C ASN A 90 1.80 17.59 6.57
N ASN A 91 0.66 17.49 5.87
CA ASN A 91 0.49 18.05 4.53
C ASN A 91 0.66 19.59 4.57
N ASN A 92 1.35 20.13 3.56
CA ASN A 92 1.42 21.57 3.27
C ASN A 92 2.20 22.42 4.30
N ILE A 93 3.42 21.99 4.64
CA ILE A 93 4.30 22.80 5.50
C ILE A 93 4.71 24.07 4.74
N LYS A 94 4.43 25.24 5.35
CA LYS A 94 4.71 26.56 4.75
C LYS A 94 6.20 26.85 4.65
N ASP A 95 6.97 26.33 5.60
CA ASP A 95 8.41 26.48 5.71
C ASP A 95 9.08 25.11 5.52
N ALA A 96 10.37 25.08 5.14
CA ALA A 96 11.11 23.83 5.08
C ALA A 96 11.13 23.13 6.46
N PRO A 97 10.83 21.81 6.54
CA PRO A 97 10.93 21.03 7.76
C PRO A 97 12.29 21.16 8.45
N LYS A 98 12.29 21.03 9.79
CA LYS A 98 13.55 21.03 10.57
C LYS A 98 14.20 19.65 10.61
N ASP A 99 13.43 18.60 10.39
CA ASP A 99 13.77 17.19 10.35
C ASP A 99 13.51 16.59 8.95
N GLY A 100 13.94 15.35 8.71
CA GLY A 100 13.70 14.67 7.43
C GLY A 100 14.49 15.22 6.26
N HIS A 101 15.81 15.16 6.33
CA HIS A 101 16.70 15.63 5.27
C HIS A 101 17.44 14.47 4.62
N THR A 102 17.68 14.59 3.33
CA THR A 102 18.70 13.83 2.62
C THR A 102 19.79 14.80 2.17
N ILE A 103 21.05 14.47 2.49
CA ILE A 103 22.20 15.33 2.25
C ILE A 103 23.13 14.67 1.23
N TYR A 104 23.48 15.39 0.17
CA TYR A 104 24.39 14.96 -0.85
C TYR A 104 25.59 15.92 -0.92
N GLN A 105 26.81 15.42 -0.72
CA GLN A 105 28.04 16.16 -1.01
C GLN A 105 28.56 15.79 -2.41
N PHE A 106 29.11 16.75 -3.14
CA PHE A 106 29.72 16.47 -4.44
C PHE A 106 30.82 17.49 -4.72
N SER A 107 31.73 17.16 -5.65
CA SER A 107 32.77 18.08 -6.09
C SER A 107 32.59 18.40 -7.56
N LEU A 108 32.81 19.66 -7.92
CA LEU A 108 32.86 20.14 -9.29
C LEU A 108 34.31 20.50 -9.67
N GLU A 109 34.77 20.07 -10.84
CA GLU A 109 36.10 20.47 -11.34
C GLU A 109 36.06 21.85 -12.01
N THR A 110 34.91 22.23 -12.58
CA THR A 110 34.72 23.50 -13.28
C THR A 110 33.60 24.32 -12.65
N ALA A 111 33.89 25.60 -12.38
CA ALA A 111 32.86 26.57 -12.05
C ALA A 111 31.89 26.77 -13.23
N GLY A 112 30.63 27.05 -12.94
CA GLY A 112 29.62 27.28 -13.97
C GLY A 112 28.21 27.41 -13.40
N THR A 113 27.25 27.62 -14.29
CA THR A 113 25.83 27.63 -13.95
C THR A 113 25.26 26.22 -14.14
N TYR A 114 24.62 25.68 -13.10
CA TYR A 114 24.07 24.33 -13.06
C TYR A 114 22.57 24.36 -12.81
N LYS A 115 21.85 23.37 -13.33
CA LYS A 115 20.46 23.06 -12.98
C LYS A 115 20.34 21.66 -12.39
N ILE A 116 19.22 21.39 -11.75
CA ILE A 116 18.92 20.09 -11.12
C ILE A 116 17.64 19.52 -11.73
N TRP A 117 17.69 18.25 -12.08
CA TRP A 117 16.51 17.43 -12.38
C TRP A 117 16.33 16.39 -11.28
N GLY A 118 15.08 16.06 -10.97
CA GLY A 118 14.75 14.90 -10.15
C GLY A 118 13.80 13.95 -10.87
N ARG A 119 14.06 12.64 -10.76
CA ARG A 119 13.16 11.59 -11.20
C ARG A 119 12.19 11.28 -10.07
N VAL A 120 10.93 11.62 -10.27
CA VAL A 120 9.90 11.66 -9.23
C VAL A 120 8.66 10.88 -9.64
N LYS A 121 7.89 10.43 -8.66
CA LYS A 121 6.56 9.86 -8.86
C LYS A 121 5.59 10.49 -7.87
N ILE A 122 4.62 11.21 -8.41
CA ILE A 122 3.56 11.90 -7.67
C ILE A 122 2.23 11.23 -8.01
N ASP A 123 1.54 10.70 -7.00
CA ASP A 123 0.26 10.02 -7.22
C ASP A 123 -0.91 11.00 -7.13
N MET A 124 -0.85 11.97 -6.21
CA MET A 124 -1.90 12.97 -6.02
C MET A 124 -1.37 14.40 -5.93
N SER A 125 -2.24 15.37 -6.21
CA SER A 125 -1.87 16.81 -6.27
C SER A 125 -1.53 17.43 -4.91
N ASP A 126 -1.87 16.77 -3.81
CA ASP A 126 -1.47 17.13 -2.46
C ASP A 126 -0.19 16.41 -2.00
N GLU A 127 0.53 15.78 -2.93
CA GLU A 127 1.81 15.08 -2.73
C GLU A 127 2.93 15.67 -3.61
N ASP A 128 2.77 16.90 -4.12
CA ASP A 128 3.49 17.45 -5.29
C ASP A 128 4.71 18.32 -4.97
N ALA A 129 5.35 18.15 -3.81
CA ALA A 129 6.36 19.10 -3.33
C ALA A 129 7.58 18.52 -2.61
N PHE A 130 8.74 19.10 -2.90
CA PHE A 130 9.98 19.01 -2.15
C PHE A 130 10.50 20.40 -1.77
N TRP A 131 11.44 20.45 -0.83
CA TRP A 131 12.29 21.60 -0.60
C TRP A 131 13.72 21.24 -0.95
N VAL A 132 14.41 22.16 -1.62
CA VAL A 132 15.77 21.97 -2.13
C VAL A 132 16.64 23.12 -1.64
N LYS A 133 17.86 22.83 -1.20
CA LYS A 133 18.85 23.83 -0.81
C LYS A 133 20.22 23.43 -1.33
N MET A 134 20.89 24.35 -2.00
CA MET A 134 22.29 24.22 -2.41
C MET A 134 23.16 25.04 -1.46
N ASP A 135 24.21 24.41 -0.93
CA ASP A 135 25.14 24.97 0.06
C ASP A 135 24.41 25.69 1.23
N ASP A 136 24.89 26.88 1.60
CA ASP A 136 24.32 27.75 2.63
C ASP A 136 23.30 28.76 2.06
N GLU A 137 22.76 28.49 0.86
CA GLU A 137 21.73 29.34 0.25
C GLU A 137 20.34 29.14 0.89
N ASN A 138 19.36 29.91 0.42
CA ASN A 138 17.98 29.81 0.88
C ASN A 138 17.29 28.57 0.31
N TRP A 139 16.33 28.03 1.06
CA TRP A 139 15.46 26.97 0.58
C TRP A 139 14.62 27.42 -0.62
N VAL A 140 14.56 26.55 -1.62
CA VAL A 140 13.68 26.61 -2.78
C VAL A 140 12.54 25.63 -2.57
N LYS A 141 11.30 26.08 -2.77
CA LYS A 141 10.13 25.19 -2.77
C LYS A 141 9.89 24.67 -4.18
N TRP A 142 10.28 23.43 -4.42
CA TRP A 142 10.03 22.69 -5.63
C TRP A 142 8.63 22.08 -5.55
N LYS A 143 7.64 22.77 -6.12
CA LYS A 143 6.21 22.44 -5.98
C LYS A 143 5.46 22.72 -7.28
N GLY A 144 4.44 21.91 -7.55
CA GLY A 144 3.71 21.90 -8.82
C GLY A 144 4.26 20.84 -9.77
N ILE A 145 4.87 19.79 -9.19
CA ILE A 145 5.40 18.64 -9.92
C ILE A 145 4.22 17.91 -10.59
N GLU A 146 4.42 17.44 -11.82
CA GLU A 146 3.37 16.77 -12.59
C GLU A 146 2.82 15.55 -11.85
N VAL A 147 1.50 15.51 -11.69
CA VAL A 147 0.77 14.38 -11.08
C VAL A 147 0.44 13.39 -12.17
N GLY A 148 0.82 12.13 -11.97
CA GLY A 148 0.58 11.13 -13.00
C GLY A 148 0.83 9.68 -12.61
N CYS A 149 1.11 9.36 -11.34
CA CYS A 149 1.33 7.99 -10.86
C CYS A 149 2.43 7.19 -11.59
N ILE A 150 3.22 7.87 -12.44
CA ILE A 150 4.33 7.32 -13.19
C ILE A 150 5.61 8.05 -12.81
N TRP A 151 6.73 7.34 -12.92
CA TRP A 151 8.03 7.96 -12.78
C TRP A 151 8.33 8.83 -14.00
N HIS A 152 8.63 10.11 -13.76
CA HIS A 152 9.04 11.05 -14.79
C HIS A 152 10.16 11.95 -14.25
N TRP A 153 10.81 12.67 -15.16
CA TRP A 153 11.81 13.67 -14.81
C TRP A 153 11.16 15.04 -14.74
N ASP A 154 11.43 15.78 -13.67
CA ASP A 154 10.97 17.15 -13.50
C ASP A 154 12.14 18.07 -13.09
N GLU A 155 12.16 19.29 -13.63
CA GLU A 155 13.19 20.28 -13.34
C GLU A 155 12.92 20.91 -11.98
N VAL A 156 13.95 21.08 -11.15
CA VAL A 156 13.79 21.84 -9.90
C VAL A 156 13.45 23.29 -10.24
N HIS A 157 12.25 23.71 -9.86
CA HIS A 157 11.70 25.03 -10.11
C HIS A 157 11.18 25.70 -8.84
N ASP A 158 11.21 27.03 -8.78
CA ASP A 158 10.78 27.79 -7.60
C ASP A 158 9.32 28.21 -7.72
N ASN A 159 8.45 27.54 -6.95
CA ASN A 159 7.02 27.84 -6.93
C ASN A 159 6.71 29.27 -6.46
N LEU A 160 7.57 29.87 -5.64
CA LEU A 160 7.39 31.25 -5.18
C LEU A 160 7.78 32.29 -6.24
N LYS A 161 8.39 31.85 -7.36
CA LYS A 161 8.81 32.70 -8.49
C LYS A 161 8.15 32.26 -9.79
N ASN A 162 6.83 32.01 -9.76
CA ASN A 162 6.05 31.59 -10.93
C ASN A 162 6.60 30.33 -11.62
N ASN A 163 7.04 29.32 -10.84
CA ASN A 163 7.61 28.06 -11.33
C ASN A 163 8.81 28.27 -12.27
N GLN A 164 9.61 29.30 -12.04
CA GLN A 164 10.84 29.49 -12.80
C GLN A 164 11.86 28.40 -12.42
N VAL A 165 12.45 27.75 -13.43
CA VAL A 165 13.56 26.79 -13.25
C VAL A 165 14.68 27.45 -12.45
N VAL A 166 15.20 26.73 -11.46
CA VAL A 166 16.28 27.22 -10.61
C VAL A 166 17.63 26.80 -11.18
N THR A 167 18.52 27.78 -11.28
CA THR A 167 19.93 27.58 -11.63
C THR A 167 20.82 28.06 -10.49
N TYR A 168 21.95 27.40 -10.33
CA TYR A 168 22.94 27.68 -9.30
C TYR A 168 24.28 28.02 -9.95
N ASP A 169 24.86 29.17 -9.62
CA ASP A 169 26.21 29.53 -10.04
C ASP A 169 27.20 28.96 -9.02
N LEU A 170 27.83 27.84 -9.39
CA LEU A 170 28.71 27.08 -8.50
C LEU A 170 30.17 27.25 -8.93
N ASP A 171 31.05 27.41 -7.94
CA ASP A 171 32.49 27.42 -8.15
C ASP A 171 33.04 25.99 -8.38
N ALA A 172 34.31 25.87 -8.73
CA ALA A 172 34.99 24.58 -8.66
C ALA A 172 35.30 24.26 -7.18
N GLY A 173 34.97 23.05 -6.73
CA GLY A 173 35.16 22.62 -5.35
C GLY A 173 34.02 21.78 -4.81
N MET A 174 33.99 21.64 -3.49
CA MET A 174 32.98 20.86 -2.78
C MET A 174 31.71 21.66 -2.57
N HIS A 175 30.57 21.02 -2.82
CA HIS A 175 29.22 21.55 -2.64
C HIS A 175 28.36 20.55 -1.86
N THR A 176 27.26 21.05 -1.30
CA THR A 176 26.26 20.27 -0.57
C THR A 176 24.86 20.57 -1.10
N LEU A 177 24.16 19.54 -1.55
CA LEU A 177 22.74 19.60 -1.88
C LEU A 177 21.94 18.96 -0.74
N VAL A 178 20.93 19.65 -0.24
CA VAL A 178 20.01 19.12 0.78
C VAL A 178 18.60 19.11 0.20
N LEU A 179 17.93 17.96 0.29
CA LEU A 179 16.50 17.87 0.01
C LEU A 179 15.72 17.49 1.27
N THR A 180 14.53 18.05 1.40
CA THR A 180 13.53 17.63 2.39
C THR A 180 12.15 17.56 1.74
N TYR A 181 11.20 16.90 2.39
CA TYR A 181 9.85 16.69 1.88
C TYR A 181 9.02 17.96 2.00
N GLY A 182 8.18 18.23 1.00
CA GLY A 182 7.16 19.29 1.08
C GLY A 182 5.81 18.75 1.54
N MET A 183 5.51 17.50 1.19
CA MET A 183 4.27 16.77 1.46
C MET A 183 4.58 15.27 1.68
N ASP A 184 3.60 14.53 2.20
CA ASP A 184 3.72 13.09 2.37
C ASP A 184 3.65 12.36 1.03
N GLN A 185 4.19 11.15 0.97
CA GLN A 185 4.15 10.24 -0.17
C GLN A 185 4.82 10.74 -1.47
N THR A 186 5.45 11.91 -1.44
CA THR A 186 6.30 12.38 -2.54
C THR A 186 7.52 11.46 -2.68
N ARG A 187 7.74 10.89 -3.87
CA ARG A 187 8.79 9.89 -4.14
C ARG A 187 9.89 10.46 -5.02
N LEU A 188 11.14 10.28 -4.63
CA LEU A 188 12.33 10.66 -5.40
C LEU A 188 13.23 9.44 -5.63
N ASP A 189 13.56 9.17 -6.87
CA ASP A 189 14.41 8.04 -7.29
C ASP A 189 15.84 8.50 -7.62
N LYS A 190 15.98 9.56 -8.41
CA LYS A 190 17.29 9.96 -8.94
C LYS A 190 17.41 11.46 -9.12
N LEU A 191 18.63 11.97 -9.05
CA LEU A 191 18.98 13.36 -9.33
C LEU A 191 19.98 13.44 -10.49
N LEU A 192 19.85 14.48 -11.31
CA LEU A 192 20.84 14.92 -12.28
C LEU A 192 21.20 16.38 -12.02
N ILE A 193 22.46 16.66 -11.72
CA ILE A 193 23.00 18.03 -11.68
C ILE A 193 23.84 18.25 -12.93
N THR A 194 23.53 19.29 -13.71
CA THR A 194 24.14 19.50 -15.03
C THR A 194 24.33 20.97 -15.37
N ASN A 195 25.43 21.31 -16.05
CA ASN A 195 25.64 22.63 -16.64
C ASN A 195 25.16 22.73 -18.10
N ASP A 196 24.71 21.61 -18.69
CA ASP A 196 23.98 21.62 -19.94
C ASP A 196 22.52 22.00 -19.66
N LEU A 197 22.24 23.30 -19.68
CA LEU A 197 20.93 23.87 -19.35
C LEU A 197 19.82 23.48 -20.34
N GLU A 198 20.16 22.96 -21.52
CA GLU A 198 19.20 22.49 -22.52
C GLU A 198 19.00 20.96 -22.47
N SER A 199 19.82 20.23 -21.70
CA SER A 199 19.67 18.78 -21.55
C SER A 199 18.37 18.40 -20.86
N VAL A 200 17.74 17.35 -21.41
CA VAL A 200 16.58 16.66 -20.83
C VAL A 200 16.97 15.20 -20.59
N PRO A 201 16.95 14.71 -19.34
CA PRO A 201 17.19 13.30 -19.04
C PRO A 201 16.07 12.42 -19.60
N MET A 202 16.43 11.22 -20.06
CA MET A 202 15.48 10.23 -20.59
C MET A 202 15.53 8.94 -19.77
N GLU A 203 14.40 8.23 -19.73
CA GLU A 203 14.27 6.92 -19.08
C GLU A 203 14.69 6.97 -17.60
N MET A 204 15.62 6.10 -17.19
CA MET A 204 16.18 5.98 -15.84
C MET A 204 17.54 6.69 -15.68
N GLY A 205 18.03 7.33 -16.75
CA GLY A 205 19.43 7.77 -16.82
C GLY A 205 20.44 6.59 -16.75
N PRO A 206 21.75 6.89 -16.70
CA PRO A 206 22.80 5.92 -16.40
C PRO A 206 22.53 5.17 -15.09
N ARG A 207 22.56 3.83 -15.11
CA ARG A 207 22.32 3.03 -13.92
C ARG A 207 23.14 1.75 -13.89
N THR A 208 23.37 1.27 -12.67
CA THR A 208 23.75 -0.12 -12.40
C THR A 208 22.56 -0.81 -11.76
N ALA A 209 22.17 -1.98 -12.27
CA ALA A 209 21.07 -2.78 -11.73
C ALA A 209 21.62 -4.05 -11.07
N ALA A 210 21.27 -4.27 -9.81
CA ALA A 210 21.51 -5.54 -9.13
C ALA A 210 20.44 -6.55 -9.56
N ILE A 211 20.86 -7.73 -9.97
CA ILE A 211 19.98 -8.87 -10.26
C ILE A 211 20.62 -10.09 -9.63
N PHE A 212 19.83 -10.89 -8.91
CA PHE A 212 20.31 -12.17 -8.42
C PHE A 212 19.27 -13.30 -8.40
N GLY A 213 19.77 -14.50 -8.61
CA GLY A 213 19.07 -15.77 -8.39
C GLY A 213 19.52 -16.46 -7.09
N ILE A 214 18.68 -17.39 -6.63
CA ILE A 214 18.94 -18.26 -5.48
C ILE A 214 18.70 -19.69 -5.95
N SER A 215 19.58 -20.64 -5.60
CA SER A 215 19.51 -22.04 -6.05
C SER A 215 18.23 -22.78 -5.66
N SER A 216 17.55 -22.33 -4.59
CA SER A 216 16.31 -22.93 -4.08
C SER A 216 15.25 -21.86 -3.79
N ALA A 217 14.03 -22.10 -4.24
CA ALA A 217 12.87 -21.24 -3.95
C ALA A 217 12.23 -21.54 -2.59
N THR A 218 12.50 -22.71 -2.01
CA THR A 218 11.95 -23.16 -0.73
C THR A 218 13.06 -23.73 0.15
N PRO A 219 14.06 -22.92 0.52
CA PRO A 219 15.21 -23.39 1.25
C PRO A 219 14.84 -23.89 2.65
N ILE A 220 15.51 -24.94 3.11
CA ILE A 220 15.38 -25.44 4.48
C ILE A 220 16.55 -25.00 5.36
N VAL A 221 16.37 -25.05 6.67
CA VAL A 221 17.43 -24.78 7.64
C VAL A 221 18.69 -25.62 7.34
N ASP A 222 19.86 -24.98 7.46
CA ASP A 222 21.19 -25.54 7.18
C ASP A 222 21.45 -25.97 5.70
N GLU A 223 20.50 -25.76 4.78
CA GLU A 223 20.73 -25.92 3.35
C GLU A 223 21.75 -24.87 2.86
N THR A 224 22.79 -25.32 2.15
CA THR A 224 23.72 -24.41 1.47
C THR A 224 23.10 -23.94 0.17
N LEU A 225 22.82 -22.64 0.08
CA LEU A 225 22.25 -21.99 -1.09
C LEU A 225 23.34 -21.30 -1.90
N ASP A 226 23.25 -21.40 -3.23
CA ASP A 226 24.04 -20.58 -4.14
C ASP A 226 23.25 -19.30 -4.44
N PHE A 227 23.88 -18.16 -4.19
CA PHE A 227 23.40 -16.85 -4.59
C PHE A 227 24.22 -16.38 -5.78
N ASP A 228 23.57 -16.09 -6.89
CA ASP A 228 24.25 -15.71 -8.13
C ASP A 228 23.80 -14.33 -8.60
N GLY A 229 24.70 -13.36 -8.55
CA GLY A 229 24.50 -11.98 -9.00
C GLY A 229 24.91 -11.76 -10.46
N SER A 230 25.24 -12.81 -11.22
CA SER A 230 25.87 -12.70 -12.54
C SER A 230 25.06 -11.93 -13.60
N GLU A 231 23.74 -11.83 -13.44
CA GLU A 231 22.85 -11.06 -14.32
C GLU A 231 22.84 -9.55 -14.04
N SER A 232 23.53 -9.09 -13.00
CA SER A 232 23.68 -7.66 -12.71
C SER A 232 24.45 -6.95 -13.83
N PHE A 233 24.02 -5.74 -14.20
CA PHE A 233 24.59 -4.99 -15.33
C PHE A 233 24.71 -3.49 -15.04
N SER A 234 25.54 -2.80 -15.83
CA SER A 234 25.61 -1.34 -15.89
C SER A 234 25.39 -0.85 -17.32
N THR A 235 24.72 0.29 -17.47
CA THR A 235 24.47 0.91 -18.78
C THR A 235 25.68 1.67 -19.32
N GLU A 236 26.60 2.13 -18.45
CA GLU A 236 27.74 2.98 -18.82
C GLU A 236 29.11 2.39 -18.39
N GLY A 237 29.11 1.21 -17.78
CA GLY A 237 30.30 0.58 -17.23
C GLY A 237 30.19 -0.95 -17.15
N ILE A 238 31.08 -1.54 -16.36
CA ILE A 238 31.11 -2.97 -16.06
C ILE A 238 30.98 -3.13 -14.55
N VAL A 239 30.07 -4.00 -14.10
CA VAL A 239 29.95 -4.33 -12.67
C VAL A 239 31.24 -4.98 -12.18
N THR A 240 31.89 -4.38 -11.18
CA THR A 240 33.19 -4.84 -10.67
C THR A 240 33.13 -5.32 -9.22
N ASN A 241 32.11 -4.93 -8.46
CA ASN A 241 31.96 -5.29 -7.06
C ASN A 241 30.56 -5.81 -6.75
N TYR A 242 30.50 -6.79 -5.83
CA TYR A 242 29.29 -7.46 -5.38
C TYR A 242 29.39 -7.65 -3.87
N MET A 243 28.42 -7.09 -3.15
CA MET A 243 28.32 -7.17 -1.70
C MET A 243 26.96 -7.75 -1.31
N TRP A 244 26.98 -8.75 -0.45
CA TRP A 244 25.80 -9.46 0.01
C TRP A 244 25.58 -9.21 1.50
N ASP A 245 24.34 -8.93 1.87
CA ASP A 245 23.84 -9.00 3.24
C ASP A 245 22.72 -10.04 3.25
N PHE A 246 22.89 -11.10 4.03
CA PHE A 246 21.90 -12.19 4.07
C PHE A 246 20.75 -11.92 5.05
N GLY A 247 20.79 -10.82 5.81
CA GLY A 247 19.74 -10.46 6.76
C GLY A 247 19.76 -11.28 8.06
N ASP A 248 20.75 -12.16 8.24
CA ASP A 248 20.99 -12.94 9.47
C ASP A 248 22.20 -12.43 10.27
N GLY A 249 22.75 -11.27 9.88
CA GLY A 249 23.96 -10.68 10.44
C GLY A 249 25.26 -11.14 9.77
N ARG A 250 25.20 -12.02 8.75
CA ARG A 250 26.34 -12.43 7.93
C ARG A 250 26.34 -11.70 6.59
N THR A 251 27.52 -11.51 6.04
CA THR A 251 27.74 -10.85 4.75
C THR A 251 28.62 -11.70 3.83
N GLY A 252 28.58 -11.42 2.54
CA GLY A 252 29.39 -12.07 1.51
C GLY A 252 29.92 -11.08 0.48
N SER A 253 30.90 -11.51 -0.32
CA SER A 253 31.41 -10.73 -1.45
C SER A 253 31.80 -11.62 -2.63
N GLY A 254 31.65 -11.07 -3.83
CA GLY A 254 31.87 -11.77 -5.10
C GLY A 254 30.58 -12.01 -5.88
N GLN A 255 30.72 -12.24 -7.18
CA GLN A 255 29.61 -12.38 -8.11
C GLN A 255 28.67 -13.54 -7.73
N SER A 256 29.23 -14.65 -7.26
CA SER A 256 28.47 -15.80 -6.74
C SER A 256 29.00 -16.19 -5.36
N VAL A 257 28.11 -16.43 -4.41
CA VAL A 257 28.44 -16.75 -3.02
C VAL A 257 27.57 -17.90 -2.51
N GLN A 258 28.09 -18.65 -1.54
CA GLN A 258 27.34 -19.69 -0.84
C GLN A 258 27.00 -19.25 0.57
N HIS A 259 25.77 -19.51 1.00
CA HIS A 259 25.32 -19.19 2.36
C HIS A 259 24.24 -20.16 2.82
N ALA A 260 24.20 -20.44 4.13
CA ALA A 260 23.21 -21.29 4.77
C ALA A 260 22.61 -20.59 5.99
N PHE A 261 21.30 -20.70 6.17
CA PHE A 261 20.59 -20.12 7.30
C PHE A 261 20.39 -21.15 8.40
N ASP A 262 20.78 -20.82 9.62
CA ASP A 262 20.76 -21.75 10.78
C ASP A 262 19.43 -21.77 11.54
N LYS A 263 18.45 -20.97 11.10
CA LYS A 263 17.12 -20.89 11.71
C LYS A 263 16.05 -20.72 10.63
N VAL A 264 14.84 -21.14 10.98
CA VAL A 264 13.65 -20.84 10.20
C VAL A 264 13.26 -19.37 10.36
N GLY A 265 12.76 -18.77 9.29
CA GLY A 265 12.38 -17.36 9.31
C GLY A 265 12.33 -16.73 7.94
N LYS A 266 11.95 -15.45 7.92
CA LYS A 266 12.06 -14.59 6.74
C LYS A 266 13.33 -13.77 6.87
N TYR A 267 14.18 -13.82 5.86
CA TYR A 267 15.43 -13.10 5.77
C TYR A 267 15.39 -12.13 4.60
N THR A 268 15.76 -10.89 4.85
CA THR A 268 15.84 -9.85 3.82
C THR A 268 17.24 -9.90 3.22
N VAL A 269 17.40 -10.64 2.12
CA VAL A 269 18.69 -10.76 1.43
C VAL A 269 18.85 -9.59 0.47
N LYS A 270 19.97 -8.89 0.60
CA LYS A 270 20.31 -7.71 -0.19
C LYS A 270 21.59 -7.94 -0.98
N LEU A 271 21.52 -7.68 -2.28
CA LEU A 271 22.69 -7.54 -3.14
C LEU A 271 22.90 -6.06 -3.44
N ILE A 272 24.12 -5.58 -3.20
CA ILE A 272 24.60 -4.27 -3.64
C ILE A 272 25.73 -4.51 -4.64
N VAL A 273 25.60 -3.94 -5.83
CA VAL A 273 26.64 -3.97 -6.85
C VAL A 273 27.16 -2.58 -7.14
N SER A 274 28.41 -2.47 -7.57
CA SER A 274 28.95 -1.23 -8.13
C SER A 274 29.75 -1.48 -9.39
N ASP A 275 29.68 -0.55 -10.33
CA ASP A 275 30.45 -0.59 -11.57
C ASP A 275 31.80 0.16 -11.46
N ASP A 276 32.59 0.12 -12.53
CA ASP A 276 33.89 0.80 -12.65
C ASP A 276 33.78 2.32 -12.81
N LYS A 277 32.55 2.85 -12.90
CA LYS A 277 32.23 4.29 -12.87
C LYS A 277 31.65 4.71 -11.51
N GLY A 278 31.40 3.73 -10.65
CA GLY A 278 30.86 3.83 -9.31
C GLY A 278 29.35 4.06 -9.20
N LEU A 279 28.59 3.81 -10.26
CA LEU A 279 27.14 3.64 -10.09
C LEU A 279 26.89 2.41 -9.23
N THR A 280 25.89 2.51 -8.36
CA THR A 280 25.47 1.41 -7.51
C THR A 280 24.09 0.92 -7.90
N GLY A 281 23.88 -0.39 -7.84
CA GLY A 281 22.56 -1.00 -7.95
C GLY A 281 22.26 -1.82 -6.71
N ARG A 282 20.99 -1.87 -6.31
CA ARG A 282 20.54 -2.64 -5.15
C ARG A 282 19.32 -3.47 -5.50
N LEU A 283 19.28 -4.67 -4.95
CA LEU A 283 18.10 -5.52 -5.01
C LEU A 283 17.95 -6.24 -3.69
N THR A 284 16.73 -6.21 -3.17
CA THR A 284 16.34 -6.90 -1.95
C THR A 284 15.34 -8.00 -2.30
N LYS A 285 15.57 -9.22 -1.84
CA LYS A 285 14.59 -10.32 -1.91
C LYS A 285 14.36 -10.90 -0.52
N THR A 286 13.10 -11.15 -0.19
CA THR A 286 12.76 -11.90 1.03
C THR A 286 12.92 -13.40 0.76
N VAL A 287 13.84 -14.04 1.49
CA VAL A 287 14.03 -15.49 1.50
C VAL A 287 13.32 -16.05 2.72
N THR A 288 12.35 -16.94 2.51
CA THR A 288 11.71 -17.66 3.61
C THR A 288 12.38 -19.02 3.76
N VAL A 289 13.00 -19.25 4.91
CA VAL A 289 13.66 -20.52 5.27
C VAL A 289 12.70 -21.34 6.11
N TYR A 290 12.52 -22.59 5.73
CA TYR A 290 11.53 -23.51 6.29
C TYR A 290 12.18 -24.63 7.13
N THR A 291 11.33 -25.37 7.86
CA THR A 291 11.70 -26.70 8.33
C THR A 291 11.56 -27.72 7.19
N GLU A 292 12.01 -28.95 7.42
CA GLU A 292 11.77 -30.08 6.52
C GLU A 292 10.29 -30.56 6.51
N ASP A 293 9.43 -30.02 7.38
CA ASP A 293 8.04 -30.44 7.48
C ASP A 293 7.17 -29.87 6.33
N PRO A 294 6.11 -30.59 5.91
CA PRO A 294 5.21 -30.10 4.89
C PRO A 294 4.37 -28.93 5.41
N ILE A 295 4.05 -27.99 4.53
CA ILE A 295 3.21 -26.83 4.82
C ILE A 295 1.85 -27.04 4.18
N ALA A 296 0.82 -27.17 5.03
CA ALA A 296 -0.57 -27.23 4.60
C ALA A 296 -1.07 -25.83 4.20
N ARG A 297 -1.59 -25.71 2.98
CA ARG A 297 -2.28 -24.53 2.45
C ARG A 297 -3.43 -24.98 1.58
N PHE A 298 -4.55 -24.28 1.68
CA PHE A 298 -5.63 -24.44 0.73
C PHE A 298 -6.37 -23.12 0.51
N VAL A 299 -6.97 -23.03 -0.66
CA VAL A 299 -8.01 -22.06 -1.00
C VAL A 299 -9.32 -22.80 -1.19
N TYR A 300 -10.43 -22.09 -1.10
CA TYR A 300 -11.74 -22.65 -1.40
C TYR A 300 -12.58 -21.63 -2.15
N SER A 301 -13.50 -22.13 -2.98
CA SER A 301 -14.40 -21.28 -3.76
C SER A 301 -15.74 -22.00 -4.00
N PRO A 302 -16.89 -21.30 -3.88
CA PRO A 302 -17.00 -19.90 -3.51
C PRO A 302 -16.71 -19.67 -2.02
N ASP A 303 -16.31 -18.43 -1.66
CA ASP A 303 -15.94 -18.08 -0.28
C ASP A 303 -17.16 -18.02 0.67
N ARG A 304 -18.37 -17.88 0.09
CA ARG A 304 -19.63 -17.76 0.83
C ARG A 304 -20.75 -18.59 0.18
N SER A 305 -20.55 -19.90 0.14
CA SER A 305 -21.50 -20.82 -0.48
C SER A 305 -22.84 -20.87 0.23
N GLN A 306 -23.92 -21.09 -0.52
CA GLN A 306 -25.22 -21.40 0.05
C GLN A 306 -25.27 -22.85 0.57
N ALA A 307 -26.18 -23.12 1.50
CA ALA A 307 -26.46 -24.49 1.93
C ALA A 307 -26.82 -25.37 0.71
N GLY A 308 -26.11 -26.50 0.56
CA GLY A 308 -26.25 -27.43 -0.56
C GLY A 308 -25.41 -27.09 -1.79
N GLU A 309 -24.74 -25.94 -1.83
CA GLU A 309 -23.85 -25.56 -2.92
C GLU A 309 -22.49 -26.27 -2.80
N MET A 310 -21.91 -26.64 -3.95
CA MET A 310 -20.61 -27.32 -4.01
C MET A 310 -19.45 -26.33 -3.88
N ILE A 311 -18.74 -26.39 -2.78
CA ILE A 311 -17.47 -25.71 -2.57
C ILE A 311 -16.34 -26.57 -3.10
N THR A 312 -15.47 -25.99 -3.92
CA THR A 312 -14.20 -26.61 -4.31
C THR A 312 -13.12 -26.19 -3.33
N PHE A 313 -12.53 -27.17 -2.64
CA PHE A 313 -11.36 -27.01 -1.79
C PHE A 313 -10.13 -27.44 -2.55
N ASP A 314 -9.17 -26.53 -2.72
CA ASP A 314 -7.93 -26.77 -3.44
C ASP A 314 -6.72 -26.60 -2.53
N ALA A 315 -6.11 -27.74 -2.18
CA ALA A 315 -4.87 -27.83 -1.41
C ALA A 315 -3.61 -27.96 -2.29
N SER A 316 -3.71 -27.75 -3.61
CA SER A 316 -2.54 -27.64 -4.49
C SER A 316 -1.50 -26.59 -4.06
N PRO A 317 -1.85 -25.51 -3.33
CA PRO A 317 -0.84 -24.59 -2.78
C PRO A 317 -0.04 -25.15 -1.60
N SER A 318 -0.41 -26.33 -1.07
CA SER A 318 0.42 -27.02 -0.07
C SER A 318 1.71 -27.51 -0.71
N PHE A 319 2.82 -27.41 0.01
CA PHE A 319 4.12 -27.83 -0.48
C PHE A 319 4.97 -28.39 0.65
N ASP A 320 6.04 -29.09 0.28
CA ASP A 320 6.97 -29.71 1.22
C ASP A 320 8.39 -29.30 0.85
N PRO A 321 9.00 -28.37 1.61
CA PRO A 321 10.39 -27.95 1.41
C PRO A 321 11.40 -29.10 1.46
N GLY A 322 11.19 -30.09 2.34
CA GLY A 322 12.09 -31.24 2.53
C GLY A 322 11.86 -32.39 1.55
N GLY A 323 10.82 -32.31 0.71
CA GLY A 323 10.46 -33.44 -0.15
C GLY A 323 9.21 -33.26 -1.00
N LYS A 324 8.24 -34.14 -0.78
CA LYS A 324 6.98 -34.21 -1.53
C LYS A 324 5.84 -34.63 -0.63
N ILE A 325 4.72 -33.92 -0.74
CA ILE A 325 3.44 -34.34 -0.15
C ILE A 325 2.93 -35.57 -0.90
N ILE A 326 2.63 -36.64 -0.16
CA ILE A 326 2.10 -37.90 -0.71
C ILE A 326 0.63 -38.13 -0.37
N LYS A 327 0.04 -37.32 0.53
CA LYS A 327 -1.31 -37.56 1.02
C LYS A 327 -1.99 -36.29 1.51
N TYR A 328 -3.26 -36.16 1.15
CA TYR A 328 -4.19 -35.12 1.57
C TYR A 328 -5.43 -35.76 2.19
N ARG A 329 -5.83 -35.32 3.37
CA ARG A 329 -7.06 -35.75 4.06
C ARG A 329 -7.82 -34.54 4.55
N TRP A 330 -9.14 -34.59 4.44
CA TRP A 330 -10.03 -33.53 4.85
C TRP A 330 -11.00 -34.00 5.92
N ASP A 331 -11.25 -33.14 6.88
CA ASP A 331 -12.41 -33.17 7.78
C ASP A 331 -13.15 -31.85 7.57
N PHE A 332 -14.40 -31.89 7.12
CA PHE A 332 -15.15 -30.68 6.79
C PHE A 332 -15.85 -30.08 8.02
N GLY A 333 -15.74 -30.69 9.20
CA GLY A 333 -16.34 -30.16 10.43
C GLY A 333 -17.85 -30.41 10.58
N ASP A 334 -18.50 -30.97 9.55
CA ASP A 334 -19.89 -31.47 9.58
C ASP A 334 -19.97 -33.00 9.75
N GLY A 335 -18.84 -33.64 10.05
CA GLY A 335 -18.68 -35.10 10.17
C GLY A 335 -18.33 -35.81 8.86
N SER A 336 -18.38 -35.12 7.72
CA SER A 336 -17.94 -35.66 6.44
C SER A 336 -16.41 -35.54 6.25
N LYS A 337 -15.86 -36.34 5.33
CA LYS A 337 -14.41 -36.46 5.10
C LYS A 337 -14.07 -36.54 3.63
N GLY A 338 -12.91 -36.00 3.27
CA GLY A 338 -12.40 -35.99 1.89
C GLY A 338 -10.97 -36.52 1.77
N LYS A 339 -10.55 -36.80 0.52
CA LYS A 339 -9.18 -37.20 0.16
C LYS A 339 -8.82 -36.63 -1.20
N GLY A 340 -7.56 -36.26 -1.38
CA GLY A 340 -7.04 -35.66 -2.61
C GLY A 340 -6.70 -34.18 -2.42
N ALA A 341 -5.86 -33.65 -3.31
CA ALA A 341 -5.44 -32.25 -3.28
C ALA A 341 -6.62 -31.32 -3.60
N ILE A 342 -7.47 -31.71 -4.57
CA ILE A 342 -8.70 -30.99 -4.92
C ILE A 342 -9.89 -31.86 -4.55
N VAL A 343 -10.80 -31.33 -3.74
CA VAL A 343 -12.02 -32.02 -3.31
C VAL A 343 -13.19 -31.06 -3.41
N LYS A 344 -14.38 -31.57 -3.76
CA LYS A 344 -15.62 -30.79 -3.68
C LYS A 344 -16.47 -31.29 -2.51
N HIS A 345 -17.05 -30.37 -1.77
CA HIS A 345 -17.94 -30.66 -0.65
C HIS A 345 -19.08 -29.64 -0.57
N ALA A 346 -20.26 -30.09 -0.16
CA ALA A 346 -21.43 -29.24 0.03
C ALA A 346 -21.98 -29.44 1.45
N TYR A 347 -22.16 -28.35 2.18
CA TYR A 347 -22.74 -28.38 3.51
C TYR A 347 -24.26 -28.34 3.43
N ALA A 348 -24.94 -29.28 4.10
CA ALA A 348 -26.39 -29.42 4.00
C ALA A 348 -27.18 -28.27 4.66
N SER A 349 -26.55 -27.48 5.52
CA SER A 349 -27.20 -26.40 6.27
C SER A 349 -26.25 -25.21 6.40
N ALA A 350 -26.81 -24.01 6.48
CA ALA A 350 -26.03 -22.83 6.82
C ALA A 350 -25.42 -22.95 8.22
N GLY A 351 -24.30 -22.28 8.41
CA GLY A 351 -23.51 -22.33 9.63
C GLY A 351 -22.04 -22.13 9.35
N GLU A 352 -21.27 -22.15 10.42
CA GLU A 352 -19.81 -22.04 10.37
C GLU A 352 -19.19 -23.42 10.60
N TYR A 353 -18.30 -23.83 9.70
CA TYR A 353 -17.68 -25.14 9.71
C TYR A 353 -16.16 -25.03 9.72
N GLN A 354 -15.50 -25.71 10.66
CA GLN A 354 -14.04 -25.78 10.70
C GLN A 354 -13.55 -26.86 9.73
N ALA A 355 -13.21 -26.46 8.50
CA ALA A 355 -12.63 -27.35 7.52
C ALA A 355 -11.13 -27.53 7.79
N THR A 356 -10.72 -28.76 8.14
CA THR A 356 -9.34 -29.12 8.43
C THR A 356 -8.73 -29.96 7.31
N LEU A 357 -7.70 -29.41 6.69
CA LEU A 357 -6.78 -30.14 5.82
C LEU A 357 -5.66 -30.77 6.67
N ARG A 358 -5.38 -32.06 6.45
CA ARG A 358 -4.18 -32.75 6.91
C ARG A 358 -3.33 -33.21 5.73
N VAL A 359 -2.11 -32.70 5.64
CA VAL A 359 -1.10 -33.15 4.66
C VAL A 359 -0.14 -34.15 5.29
N THR A 360 0.43 -35.04 4.48
CA THR A 360 1.50 -35.96 4.90
C THR A 360 2.56 -36.04 3.81
N ASP A 361 3.82 -35.85 4.19
CA ASP A 361 4.97 -36.02 3.30
C ASP A 361 5.44 -37.49 3.20
N ARG A 362 6.48 -37.70 2.40
CA ARG A 362 7.13 -39.01 2.21
C ARG A 362 7.79 -39.56 3.48
N ASP A 363 8.24 -38.67 4.37
CA ASP A 363 8.93 -38.99 5.62
C ASP A 363 7.95 -39.24 6.78
N ARG A 364 6.65 -39.14 6.47
CA ARG A 364 5.48 -39.36 7.33
C ARG A 364 5.24 -38.25 8.35
N ASN A 365 5.85 -37.08 8.18
CA ASN A 365 5.49 -35.88 8.93
C ASN A 365 4.09 -35.43 8.50
N THR A 366 3.32 -34.90 9.45
CA THR A 366 1.95 -34.44 9.16
C THR A 366 1.66 -33.11 9.79
N VAL A 367 1.08 -32.21 8.99
CA VAL A 367 0.65 -30.87 9.42
C VAL A 367 -0.83 -30.71 9.09
N ASN A 368 -1.53 -30.00 9.98
CA ASN A 368 -2.93 -29.64 9.80
C ASN A 368 -3.06 -28.13 9.58
N LEU A 369 -4.00 -27.73 8.72
CA LEU A 369 -4.50 -26.36 8.59
C LEU A 369 -6.02 -26.38 8.70
N THR A 370 -6.59 -25.54 9.56
CA THR A 370 -8.04 -25.35 9.70
C THR A 370 -8.43 -23.95 9.24
N ARG A 371 -9.51 -23.84 8.46
CA ARG A 371 -10.16 -22.56 8.11
C ARG A 371 -11.64 -22.58 8.48
N LEU A 372 -12.23 -21.42 8.74
CA LEU A 372 -13.66 -21.28 9.04
C LEU A 372 -14.41 -21.08 7.74
N ILE A 373 -15.26 -22.04 7.38
CA ILE A 373 -16.10 -21.97 6.18
C ILE A 373 -17.49 -21.52 6.60
N THR A 374 -17.89 -20.34 6.14
CA THR A 374 -19.21 -19.78 6.41
C THR A 374 -20.17 -20.13 5.28
N VAL A 375 -21.18 -20.92 5.61
CA VAL A 375 -22.25 -21.33 4.68
C VAL A 375 -23.50 -20.54 5.01
N ILE A 376 -24.11 -19.91 4.02
CA ILE A 376 -25.27 -19.04 4.22
C ILE A 376 -26.58 -19.72 3.80
N ASN A 377 -27.70 -19.20 4.30
CA ASN A 377 -29.04 -19.71 3.97
C ASN A 377 -29.56 -19.20 2.60
N GLY A 378 -28.69 -18.73 1.71
CA GLY A 378 -29.07 -18.21 0.39
C GLY A 378 -30.00 -16.98 0.42
N VAL A 379 -30.11 -16.31 1.58
CA VAL A 379 -30.81 -15.03 1.72
C VAL A 379 -29.76 -13.93 1.59
N PRO A 380 -29.78 -13.12 0.52
CA PRO A 380 -28.86 -11.99 0.38
C PRO A 380 -28.97 -11.03 1.55
N LYS A 381 -27.86 -10.41 1.96
CA LYS A 381 -27.90 -9.37 3.00
C LYS A 381 -28.52 -8.12 2.39
N LYS A 382 -29.54 -7.58 3.05
CA LYS A 382 -30.26 -6.38 2.60
C LYS A 382 -29.49 -5.15 3.02
N ILE A 383 -28.94 -4.43 2.05
CA ILE A 383 -28.06 -3.28 2.28
C ILE A 383 -28.75 -1.99 1.84
N ILE A 384 -28.68 -0.96 2.68
CA ILE A 384 -28.80 0.43 2.24
C ILE A 384 -27.39 1.02 2.28
N TYR A 385 -26.96 1.62 1.19
CA TYR A 385 -25.63 2.19 1.05
C TYR A 385 -25.68 3.72 1.18
N GLU A 386 -24.93 4.28 2.12
CA GLU A 386 -24.82 5.71 2.42
C GLU A 386 -23.44 6.22 2.01
N THR A 387 -23.39 7.14 1.06
CA THR A 387 -22.15 7.47 0.31
C THR A 387 -22.08 8.96 -0.02
N ASP A 388 -20.89 9.56 0.03
CA ASP A 388 -20.65 10.97 -0.26
C ASP A 388 -20.05 11.21 -1.66
N MET A 389 -19.60 10.15 -2.36
CA MET A 389 -19.11 10.13 -3.76
C MET A 389 -18.71 11.51 -4.31
N CYS A 390 -17.61 12.09 -3.82
CA CYS A 390 -17.15 13.39 -4.30
C CYS A 390 -15.62 13.49 -4.30
N LEU A 391 -15.03 13.57 -3.11
CA LEU A 391 -13.63 13.97 -2.93
C LEU A 391 -12.65 12.92 -3.45
N ASP A 392 -13.00 11.63 -3.32
CA ASP A 392 -12.23 10.49 -3.78
C ASP A 392 -13.14 9.43 -4.45
N VAL A 393 -12.54 8.33 -4.89
CA VAL A 393 -13.19 7.30 -5.75
C VAL A 393 -13.46 5.98 -5.04
N ASP A 394 -13.08 5.84 -3.77
CA ASP A 394 -13.33 4.64 -2.99
C ASP A 394 -14.82 4.36 -2.79
N ASP A 395 -15.68 5.39 -2.70
CA ASP A 395 -17.13 5.22 -2.72
C ASP A 395 -17.64 4.55 -4.01
N VAL A 396 -17.10 4.98 -5.16
CA VAL A 396 -17.46 4.46 -6.49
C VAL A 396 -16.99 3.01 -6.61
N GLY A 397 -15.78 2.72 -6.14
CA GLY A 397 -15.30 1.34 -5.99
C GLY A 397 -16.15 0.52 -5.02
N GLY A 398 -16.66 1.13 -3.95
CA GLY A 398 -17.60 0.53 -3.00
C GLY A 398 -18.92 0.13 -3.65
N LEU A 399 -19.54 1.01 -4.44
CA LEU A 399 -20.76 0.70 -5.18
C LEU A 399 -20.52 -0.40 -6.24
N ALA A 400 -19.40 -0.35 -6.96
CA ALA A 400 -19.00 -1.43 -7.87
C ALA A 400 -18.91 -2.78 -7.14
N MET A 401 -18.27 -2.79 -5.97
CA MET A 401 -18.15 -3.98 -5.12
C MET A 401 -19.51 -4.50 -4.63
N LEU A 402 -20.44 -3.62 -4.25
CA LEU A 402 -21.81 -4.02 -3.87
C LEU A 402 -22.54 -4.70 -5.04
N HIS A 403 -22.37 -4.22 -6.27
CA HIS A 403 -22.92 -4.88 -7.46
C HIS A 403 -22.23 -6.23 -7.75
N GLY A 404 -20.92 -6.32 -7.58
CA GLY A 404 -20.18 -7.58 -7.68
C GLY A 404 -20.66 -8.62 -6.64
N LEU A 405 -20.92 -8.19 -5.42
CA LEU A 405 -21.51 -9.01 -4.36
C LEU A 405 -22.96 -9.39 -4.67
N ALA A 406 -23.75 -8.48 -5.25
CA ALA A 406 -25.11 -8.78 -5.72
C ALA A 406 -25.11 -9.79 -6.88
N ASN A 407 -24.10 -9.78 -7.75
CA ASN A 407 -23.93 -10.79 -8.79
C ASN A 407 -23.62 -12.20 -8.22
N ASN A 408 -23.15 -12.26 -6.97
CA ASN A 408 -22.90 -13.51 -6.24
C ASN A 408 -24.09 -13.92 -5.34
N ASP A 409 -25.24 -13.25 -5.44
CA ASP A 409 -26.39 -13.44 -4.54
C ASP A 409 -26.05 -13.17 -3.06
N GLU A 410 -25.00 -12.38 -2.77
CA GLU A 410 -24.62 -12.04 -1.40
C GLU A 410 -25.35 -10.80 -0.88
N VAL A 411 -25.78 -9.91 -1.79
CA VAL A 411 -26.39 -8.61 -1.49
C VAL A 411 -27.69 -8.40 -2.25
N GLU A 412 -28.71 -7.92 -1.54
CA GLU A 412 -29.85 -7.22 -2.11
C GLU A 412 -29.66 -5.73 -1.78
N LEU A 413 -29.23 -4.94 -2.76
CA LEU A 413 -29.01 -3.50 -2.58
C LEU A 413 -30.38 -2.80 -2.66
N LEU A 414 -30.87 -2.35 -1.51
CA LEU A 414 -32.21 -1.80 -1.35
C LEU A 414 -32.31 -0.33 -1.75
N ALA A 415 -31.24 0.43 -1.55
CA ALA A 415 -31.14 1.84 -1.91
C ALA A 415 -29.68 2.32 -1.86
N VAL A 416 -29.41 3.39 -2.59
CA VAL A 416 -28.19 4.20 -2.46
C VAL A 416 -28.58 5.62 -2.06
N CYS A 417 -28.11 6.07 -0.91
CA CYS A 417 -28.41 7.39 -0.36
C CYS A 417 -27.15 8.25 -0.40
N PHE A 418 -27.20 9.32 -1.19
CA PHE A 418 -26.15 10.31 -1.31
C PHE A 418 -26.22 11.28 -0.11
N ASN A 419 -25.15 11.38 0.67
CA ASN A 419 -25.08 12.22 1.87
C ASN A 419 -24.18 13.47 1.70
N GLU A 420 -23.90 13.83 0.45
CA GLU A 420 -23.28 15.07 0.01
C GLU A 420 -24.26 15.85 -0.91
N VAL A 421 -23.89 17.06 -1.34
CA VAL A 421 -24.69 17.93 -2.20
C VAL A 421 -23.91 18.25 -3.48
N HIS A 422 -24.28 17.58 -4.58
CA HIS A 422 -23.71 17.78 -5.90
C HIS A 422 -24.79 17.65 -6.98
N PRO A 423 -24.87 18.55 -7.99
CA PRO A 423 -25.91 18.50 -9.03
C PRO A 423 -25.98 17.17 -9.78
N SER A 424 -24.84 16.54 -10.00
CA SER A 424 -24.68 15.29 -10.75
C SER A 424 -24.63 14.04 -9.88
N GLY A 425 -24.71 14.15 -8.54
CA GLY A 425 -24.56 13.02 -7.63
C GLY A 425 -25.61 11.92 -7.85
N ALA A 426 -26.89 12.30 -7.91
CA ALA A 426 -27.99 11.37 -8.19
C ALA A 426 -27.83 10.67 -9.54
N ALA A 427 -27.54 11.44 -10.59
CA ALA A 427 -27.38 10.95 -11.95
C ALA A 427 -26.19 9.98 -12.09
N ALA A 428 -25.06 10.29 -11.44
CA ALA A 428 -23.89 9.43 -11.47
C ALA A 428 -24.12 8.08 -10.76
N ILE A 429 -24.76 8.11 -9.57
CA ILE A 429 -25.13 6.89 -8.85
C ILE A 429 -26.10 6.05 -9.68
N ASP A 430 -27.12 6.67 -10.26
CA ASP A 430 -28.09 5.97 -11.11
C ASP A 430 -27.44 5.41 -12.39
N ALA A 431 -26.51 6.14 -12.99
CA ALA A 431 -25.75 5.66 -14.14
C ALA A 431 -24.92 4.41 -13.82
N ILE A 432 -24.30 4.36 -12.64
CA ILE A 432 -23.59 3.17 -12.15
C ILE A 432 -24.57 2.02 -11.94
N ASN A 433 -25.68 2.25 -11.24
CA ASN A 433 -26.72 1.24 -11.02
C ASN A 433 -27.24 0.68 -12.35
N THR A 434 -27.52 1.56 -13.32
CA THR A 434 -28.01 1.25 -14.66
C THR A 434 -26.98 0.46 -15.47
N TRP A 435 -25.70 0.78 -15.37
CA TRP A 435 -24.61 0.00 -16.00
C TRP A 435 -24.64 -1.47 -15.58
N TYR A 436 -24.91 -1.73 -14.30
CA TYR A 436 -25.06 -3.08 -13.75
C TYR A 436 -26.44 -3.72 -14.00
N GLY A 437 -27.31 -3.05 -14.77
CA GLY A 437 -28.66 -3.51 -15.07
C GLY A 437 -29.63 -3.38 -13.88
N ARG A 438 -29.37 -2.45 -12.97
CA ARG A 438 -30.11 -2.25 -11.72
C ARG A 438 -30.53 -0.78 -11.50
N GLY A 439 -30.84 -0.04 -12.56
CA GLY A 439 -31.27 1.36 -12.50
C GLY A 439 -32.53 1.58 -11.63
N ASP A 440 -33.36 0.55 -11.44
CA ASP A 440 -34.54 0.65 -10.56
C ASP A 440 -34.20 0.72 -9.05
N ILE A 441 -32.91 0.65 -8.66
CA ILE A 441 -32.52 0.81 -7.25
C ILE A 441 -32.82 2.25 -6.82
N PRO A 442 -33.63 2.46 -5.76
CA PRO A 442 -33.93 3.80 -5.26
C PRO A 442 -32.66 4.58 -4.90
N VAL A 443 -32.54 5.79 -5.45
CA VAL A 443 -31.50 6.75 -5.10
C VAL A 443 -32.10 7.94 -4.36
N GLY A 444 -31.61 8.20 -3.15
CA GLY A 444 -32.05 9.33 -2.34
C GLY A 444 -30.93 10.35 -2.18
N ILE A 445 -31.26 11.64 -2.16
CA ILE A 445 -30.25 12.71 -1.97
C ILE A 445 -30.53 13.58 -0.74
N TYR A 446 -29.47 14.18 -0.20
CA TYR A 446 -29.61 15.20 0.83
C TYR A 446 -30.19 16.49 0.22
N LYS A 447 -31.36 16.92 0.71
CA LYS A 447 -32.11 18.10 0.18
C LYS A 447 -31.99 19.34 1.08
N LYS A 448 -31.22 19.28 2.16
CA LYS A 448 -30.99 20.42 3.08
C LYS A 448 -29.63 21.05 2.78
N ASP A 449 -29.38 22.21 3.36
CA ASP A 449 -28.10 22.91 3.20
C ASP A 449 -26.98 22.14 3.90
N LEU A 450 -25.93 21.78 3.16
CA LEU A 450 -24.68 21.27 3.70
C LEU A 450 -23.64 22.39 3.70
N ALA A 451 -22.87 22.52 4.78
CA ALA A 451 -21.83 23.53 4.88
C ALA A 451 -20.61 23.11 4.06
N ASP A 452 -20.15 23.99 3.16
CA ASP A 452 -18.94 23.82 2.35
C ASP A 452 -18.86 22.48 1.58
N PRO A 453 -19.90 22.12 0.77
CA PRO A 453 -20.00 20.83 0.11
C PRO A 453 -18.80 20.54 -0.80
N ASP A 454 -18.42 19.27 -0.86
CA ASP A 454 -17.26 18.84 -1.63
C ASP A 454 -17.51 18.88 -3.15
N LYS A 455 -16.42 19.14 -3.89
CA LYS A 455 -16.41 19.04 -5.35
C LYS A 455 -16.03 17.61 -5.76
N SER A 456 -16.39 17.26 -6.99
CA SER A 456 -15.94 16.01 -7.61
C SER A 456 -15.22 16.28 -8.92
N GLU A 457 -14.16 15.51 -9.16
CA GLU A 457 -13.44 15.50 -10.45
C GLU A 457 -14.11 14.59 -11.49
N TYR A 458 -15.08 13.76 -11.09
CA TYR A 458 -15.60 12.69 -11.95
C TYR A 458 -17.13 12.63 -12.07
N LEU A 459 -17.91 13.10 -11.09
CA LEU A 459 -19.37 12.92 -11.09
C LEU A 459 -20.05 13.47 -12.35
N ASP A 460 -19.64 14.65 -12.82
CA ASP A 460 -20.21 15.26 -14.03
C ASP A 460 -19.94 14.42 -15.29
N VAL A 461 -18.80 13.72 -15.34
CA VAL A 461 -18.45 12.83 -16.45
C VAL A 461 -19.26 11.54 -16.35
N VAL A 462 -19.35 10.94 -15.16
CA VAL A 462 -20.13 9.72 -14.90
C VAL A 462 -21.62 9.93 -15.16
N ALA A 463 -22.15 11.13 -14.87
CA ALA A 463 -23.53 11.49 -15.19
C ALA A 463 -23.82 11.55 -16.70
N ASN A 464 -22.83 11.48 -17.60
CA ASN A 464 -23.09 11.38 -19.05
C ASN A 464 -23.43 9.95 -19.51
N PHE A 465 -23.25 8.94 -18.64
CA PHE A 465 -23.65 7.57 -18.92
C PHE A 465 -25.18 7.42 -18.79
N PRO A 466 -25.80 6.39 -19.39
CA PRO A 466 -27.25 6.21 -19.34
C PRO A 466 -27.80 6.14 -17.91
N HIS A 467 -28.76 7.01 -17.61
CA HIS A 467 -29.48 7.15 -16.33
C HIS A 467 -30.88 7.74 -16.60
N ASP A 468 -31.78 7.69 -15.63
CA ASP A 468 -33.10 8.35 -15.69
C ASP A 468 -33.39 9.29 -14.50
N LEU A 469 -32.40 9.48 -13.63
CA LEU A 469 -32.48 10.33 -12.44
C LEU A 469 -31.52 11.52 -12.45
N ASP A 470 -31.95 12.65 -11.93
CA ASP A 470 -31.15 13.85 -11.68
C ASP A 470 -31.47 14.47 -10.30
N SER A 471 -30.80 15.57 -9.94
CA SER A 471 -31.02 16.22 -8.64
C SER A 471 -32.40 16.89 -8.49
N GLU A 472 -33.11 17.19 -9.59
CA GLU A 472 -34.44 17.79 -9.55
C GLU A 472 -35.51 16.73 -9.25
N ASN A 473 -35.42 15.56 -9.90
CA ASN A 473 -36.40 14.49 -9.77
C ASN A 473 -36.04 13.43 -8.69
N ALA A 474 -34.80 13.42 -8.18
CA ALA A 474 -34.42 12.54 -7.08
C ALA A 474 -35.18 12.87 -5.77
N PRO A 475 -35.75 11.85 -5.09
CA PRO A 475 -36.37 12.03 -3.78
C PRO A 475 -35.35 12.40 -2.69
N SER A 476 -35.84 12.88 -1.54
CA SER A 476 -34.97 13.04 -0.38
C SER A 476 -34.53 11.67 0.15
N ALA A 477 -33.31 11.59 0.69
CA ALA A 477 -32.81 10.35 1.31
C ALA A 477 -33.74 9.84 2.43
N VAL A 478 -34.32 10.75 3.23
CA VAL A 478 -35.29 10.39 4.28
C VAL A 478 -36.55 9.75 3.71
N ASP A 479 -37.07 10.25 2.58
CA ASP A 479 -38.25 9.66 1.93
C ASP A 479 -37.94 8.27 1.37
N VAL A 480 -36.74 8.09 0.78
CA VAL A 480 -36.26 6.77 0.35
C VAL A 480 -36.16 5.82 1.53
N TYR A 481 -35.59 6.25 2.67
CA TYR A 481 -35.55 5.45 3.89
C TYR A 481 -36.94 5.03 4.35
N ARG A 482 -37.89 5.96 4.44
CA ARG A 482 -39.28 5.66 4.84
C ARG A 482 -39.89 4.60 3.94
N GLU A 483 -39.78 4.79 2.63
CA GLU A 483 -40.35 3.87 1.65
C GLU A 483 -39.70 2.49 1.72
N VAL A 484 -38.36 2.45 1.74
CA VAL A 484 -37.60 1.21 1.68
C VAL A 484 -37.73 0.43 2.99
N LEU A 485 -37.49 1.06 4.14
CA LEU A 485 -37.51 0.39 5.45
C LEU A 485 -38.92 -0.12 5.81
N SER A 486 -39.98 0.63 5.48
CA SER A 486 -41.36 0.23 5.79
C SER A 486 -41.77 -1.09 5.13
N LYS A 487 -41.16 -1.41 3.98
CA LYS A 487 -41.39 -2.67 3.23
C LYS A 487 -40.58 -3.85 3.77
N GLN A 488 -39.59 -3.61 4.64
CA GLN A 488 -38.69 -4.67 5.12
C GLN A 488 -39.23 -5.38 6.36
N ALA A 489 -38.76 -6.61 6.56
CA ALA A 489 -38.97 -7.32 7.82
C ALA A 489 -38.24 -6.63 8.96
N ASP A 490 -38.74 -6.81 10.18
CA ASP A 490 -38.10 -6.26 11.37
C ASP A 490 -36.70 -6.85 11.53
N LYS A 491 -35.72 -6.00 11.90
CA LYS A 491 -34.31 -6.38 12.07
C LYS A 491 -33.71 -7.15 10.89
N SER A 492 -34.00 -6.70 9.67
CA SER A 492 -33.49 -7.35 8.44
C SER A 492 -32.55 -6.50 7.61
N VAL A 493 -32.44 -5.20 7.88
CA VAL A 493 -31.65 -4.26 7.07
C VAL A 493 -30.34 -3.93 7.75
N THR A 494 -29.25 -3.99 7.00
CA THR A 494 -27.97 -3.40 7.40
C THR A 494 -27.75 -2.12 6.63
N ILE A 495 -27.39 -1.06 7.33
CA ILE A 495 -26.99 0.21 6.72
C ILE A 495 -25.46 0.25 6.72
N VAL A 496 -24.86 0.51 5.57
CA VAL A 496 -23.42 0.72 5.42
C VAL A 496 -23.20 2.17 5.03
N SER A 497 -22.57 2.93 5.91
CA SER A 497 -22.31 4.36 5.74
C SER A 497 -20.83 4.61 5.62
N VAL A 498 -20.44 5.08 4.44
CA VAL A 498 -19.06 5.38 4.09
C VAL A 498 -18.78 6.87 3.94
N GLY A 499 -19.83 7.70 3.89
CA GLY A 499 -19.74 9.16 3.89
C GLY A 499 -20.29 9.83 5.15
N PHE A 500 -20.85 11.02 4.99
CA PHE A 500 -21.30 11.89 6.09
C PHE A 500 -22.59 11.40 6.78
N ILE A 501 -22.72 11.70 8.07
CA ILE A 501 -23.81 11.19 8.91
C ILE A 501 -25.17 11.90 8.73
N VAL A 502 -25.28 12.86 7.81
CA VAL A 502 -26.41 13.82 7.75
C VAL A 502 -27.77 13.15 7.50
N ASN A 503 -27.81 12.18 6.59
CA ASN A 503 -29.02 11.41 6.30
C ASN A 503 -29.43 10.56 7.49
N LEU A 504 -28.47 9.91 8.15
CA LEU A 504 -28.68 9.07 9.33
C LEU A 504 -29.19 9.88 10.53
N TYR A 505 -28.70 11.10 10.70
CA TYR A 505 -29.19 12.03 11.71
C TYR A 505 -30.65 12.41 11.47
N ASP A 506 -30.99 12.74 10.22
CA ASP A 506 -32.35 13.16 9.88
C ASP A 506 -33.36 12.01 10.02
N ILE A 507 -33.06 10.82 9.49
CA ILE A 507 -33.97 9.66 9.63
C ILE A 507 -34.12 9.23 11.09
N LEU A 508 -33.06 9.28 11.89
CA LEU A 508 -33.14 8.94 13.31
C LEU A 508 -34.00 9.95 14.10
N LYS A 509 -33.96 11.23 13.73
CA LYS A 509 -34.80 12.25 14.36
C LYS A 509 -36.25 12.16 13.93
N GLU A 510 -36.49 11.91 12.65
CA GLU A 510 -37.83 11.95 12.07
C GLU A 510 -38.59 10.63 12.28
N GLU A 511 -37.90 9.48 12.21
CA GLU A 511 -38.52 8.14 12.25
C GLU A 511 -37.76 7.16 13.19
N PRO A 512 -37.50 7.50 14.48
CA PRO A 512 -36.69 6.69 15.38
C PRO A 512 -37.24 5.27 15.58
N ASP A 513 -38.57 5.12 15.62
CA ASP A 513 -39.22 3.82 15.78
C ASP A 513 -39.06 2.93 14.54
N LEU A 514 -39.10 3.50 13.34
CA LEU A 514 -38.88 2.76 12.09
C LEU A 514 -37.44 2.24 12.03
N VAL A 515 -36.47 3.10 12.36
CA VAL A 515 -35.05 2.70 12.44
C VAL A 515 -34.87 1.60 13.49
N ALA A 516 -35.43 1.79 14.69
CA ALA A 516 -35.36 0.81 15.77
C ALA A 516 -36.02 -0.52 15.40
N GLN A 517 -37.09 -0.50 14.60
CA GLN A 517 -37.80 -1.71 14.19
C GLN A 517 -37.06 -2.46 13.07
N LYS A 518 -36.58 -1.75 12.05
CA LYS A 518 -36.14 -2.35 10.77
C LYS A 518 -34.65 -2.60 10.68
N VAL A 519 -33.84 -1.73 11.27
CA VAL A 519 -32.37 -1.80 11.15
C VAL A 519 -31.81 -2.82 12.14
N ALA A 520 -31.08 -3.79 11.61
CA ALA A 520 -30.37 -4.84 12.33
C ALA A 520 -29.01 -4.36 12.84
N GLU A 521 -28.29 -3.60 12.00
CA GLU A 521 -26.91 -3.18 12.22
C GLU A 521 -26.63 -1.91 11.40
N LEU A 522 -25.81 -1.01 11.94
CA LEU A 522 -25.21 0.11 11.21
C LEU A 522 -23.69 -0.08 11.18
N VAL A 523 -23.10 -0.06 10.00
CA VAL A 523 -21.65 -0.15 9.80
C VAL A 523 -21.15 1.18 9.26
N ILE A 524 -20.16 1.78 9.93
CA ILE A 524 -19.67 3.13 9.64
C ILE A 524 -18.19 3.07 9.27
N MET A 525 -17.81 3.66 8.13
CA MET A 525 -16.42 4.00 7.85
C MET A 525 -16.02 5.15 8.79
N GLY A 526 -14.95 4.96 9.55
CA GLY A 526 -14.41 5.95 10.47
C GLY A 526 -14.39 5.45 11.91
N GLY A 527 -14.13 6.37 12.84
CA GLY A 527 -14.05 6.04 14.26
C GLY A 527 -14.19 7.25 15.19
N PRO A 528 -14.94 7.13 16.31
CA PRO A 528 -15.31 8.28 17.14
C PRO A 528 -14.12 8.93 17.89
N GLY A 529 -12.96 8.25 17.95
CA GLY A 529 -11.76 8.70 18.66
C GLY A 529 -10.76 9.55 17.86
N GLY A 530 -11.04 9.85 16.59
CA GLY A 530 -10.06 10.56 15.76
C GLY A 530 -10.44 10.79 14.30
N ASP A 531 -11.62 10.37 13.84
CA ASP A 531 -12.05 10.67 12.48
C ASP A 531 -12.57 12.12 12.37
N GLY A 532 -11.70 13.00 11.86
CA GLY A 532 -12.04 14.39 11.54
C GLY A 532 -12.74 14.56 10.19
N PHE A 533 -12.91 13.49 9.43
CA PHE A 533 -13.45 13.50 8.08
C PHE A 533 -14.95 13.14 8.08
N ASN A 534 -15.35 11.87 7.90
CA ASN A 534 -16.76 11.48 7.78
C ASN A 534 -17.61 11.86 8.99
N LEU A 535 -17.00 11.83 10.19
CA LEU A 535 -17.68 12.07 11.45
C LEU A 535 -17.66 13.53 11.93
N ALA A 536 -17.00 14.45 11.22
CA ALA A 536 -16.88 15.85 11.67
C ALA A 536 -16.84 16.93 10.58
N ARG A 537 -16.50 16.59 9.33
CA ARG A 537 -16.47 17.52 8.18
C ARG A 537 -17.85 18.14 7.96
N HIS A 538 -17.90 19.28 7.25
CA HIS A 538 -19.15 20.00 6.95
C HIS A 538 -19.95 20.42 8.19
N ASN A 539 -19.24 20.64 9.30
CA ASN A 539 -19.81 21.00 10.60
C ASN A 539 -20.82 19.96 11.16
N THR A 540 -20.62 18.68 10.85
CA THR A 540 -21.55 17.59 11.21
C THR A 540 -21.29 16.95 12.58
N ARG A 541 -20.26 17.36 13.32
CA ARG A 541 -19.88 16.75 14.61
C ARG A 541 -21.05 16.59 15.60
N ALA A 542 -21.91 17.59 15.70
CA ALA A 542 -23.09 17.52 16.59
C ALA A 542 -24.12 16.48 16.13
N PHE A 543 -24.23 16.27 14.81
CA PHE A 543 -25.09 15.24 14.23
C PHE A 543 -24.53 13.85 14.51
N THR A 544 -23.22 13.68 14.36
CA THR A 544 -22.51 12.45 14.72
C THR A 544 -22.74 12.10 16.19
N GLU A 545 -22.50 13.03 17.11
CA GLU A 545 -22.71 12.79 18.54
C GLU A 545 -24.15 12.39 18.84
N TYR A 546 -25.13 12.98 18.14
CA TYR A 546 -26.52 12.59 18.27
C TYR A 546 -26.78 11.17 17.77
N VAL A 547 -26.33 10.83 16.55
CA VAL A 547 -26.50 9.50 15.97
C VAL A 547 -25.86 8.44 16.87
N LEU A 548 -24.59 8.59 17.23
CA LEU A 548 -23.86 7.59 18.00
C LEU A 548 -24.49 7.33 19.38
N ARG A 549 -25.08 8.34 20.02
CA ARG A 549 -25.74 8.22 21.33
C ARG A 549 -27.15 7.65 21.26
N ASN A 550 -27.86 7.85 20.15
CA ASN A 550 -29.30 7.52 20.06
C ASN A 550 -29.61 6.38 19.09
N TRP A 551 -28.62 5.89 18.34
CA TRP A 551 -28.85 4.83 17.36
C TRP A 551 -29.24 3.51 18.04
N PRO A 552 -30.39 2.90 17.68
CA PRO A 552 -31.01 1.84 18.47
C PRO A 552 -30.46 0.42 18.20
N SER A 553 -29.64 0.24 17.16
CA SER A 553 -29.03 -1.05 16.81
C SER A 553 -27.51 -1.02 17.05
N PRO A 554 -26.81 -2.17 17.04
CA PRO A 554 -25.36 -2.21 17.08
C PRO A 554 -24.73 -1.31 16.01
N ILE A 555 -23.64 -0.64 16.38
CA ILE A 555 -22.80 0.11 15.43
C ILE A 555 -21.43 -0.54 15.40
N VAL A 556 -20.96 -0.81 14.19
CA VAL A 556 -19.61 -1.31 13.96
C VAL A 556 -18.81 -0.28 13.19
N PHE A 557 -17.66 0.09 13.73
CA PHE A 557 -16.73 1.02 13.10
C PHE A 557 -15.65 0.29 12.28
N SER A 558 -15.38 0.81 11.09
CA SER A 558 -14.31 0.37 10.21
C SER A 558 -13.34 1.51 9.95
N GLY A 559 -12.16 1.42 10.55
CA GLY A 559 -10.99 2.25 10.19
C GLY A 559 -9.99 1.49 9.31
N ALA A 560 -10.41 0.41 8.65
CA ALA A 560 -9.57 -0.43 7.80
C ALA A 560 -9.56 0.09 6.36
N GLY A 561 -8.49 -0.16 5.59
CA GLY A 561 -8.36 0.28 4.20
C GLY A 561 -7.01 0.90 3.87
N THR A 562 -6.35 1.52 4.86
CA THR A 562 -5.04 2.15 4.65
C THR A 562 -3.98 1.13 4.19
N GLY A 563 -3.37 1.46 3.07
CA GLY A 563 -2.36 0.65 2.37
C GLY A 563 -2.93 -0.54 1.59
N ILE A 564 -4.25 -0.72 1.54
CA ILE A 564 -4.91 -1.66 0.60
C ILE A 564 -5.25 -0.82 -0.62
N PHE A 565 -4.51 -1.00 -1.71
CA PHE A 565 -4.65 -0.17 -2.91
C PHE A 565 -5.41 -0.94 -3.99
N THR A 566 -6.49 -0.36 -4.52
CA THR A 566 -7.36 -0.96 -5.54
C THR A 566 -7.85 0.06 -6.55
N GLY A 567 -8.21 -0.38 -7.75
CA GLY A 567 -8.73 0.43 -8.85
C GLY A 567 -7.81 0.50 -10.06
N GLU A 568 -6.52 0.16 -9.92
CA GLU A 568 -5.58 0.14 -11.04
C GLU A 568 -6.01 -0.87 -12.12
N GLY A 569 -6.58 -2.01 -11.71
CA GLY A 569 -7.06 -3.05 -12.63
C GLY A 569 -8.16 -2.57 -13.59
N LEU A 570 -8.89 -1.50 -13.24
CA LEU A 570 -9.96 -0.92 -14.06
C LEU A 570 -9.47 -0.38 -15.40
N GLU A 571 -8.17 -0.14 -15.57
CA GLU A 571 -7.58 0.18 -16.89
C GLU A 571 -8.01 -0.85 -17.96
N ASN A 572 -8.12 -2.11 -17.55
CA ASN A 572 -8.47 -3.25 -18.40
C ASN A 572 -9.98 -3.45 -18.58
N SER A 573 -10.82 -2.62 -17.98
CA SER A 573 -12.28 -2.66 -18.15
C SER A 573 -12.73 -1.99 -19.45
N PRO A 574 -13.94 -2.32 -19.98
CA PRO A 574 -14.51 -1.64 -21.15
C PRO A 574 -14.67 -0.13 -20.95
N LEU A 575 -14.55 0.64 -22.04
CA LEU A 575 -14.69 2.10 -22.01
C LEU A 575 -16.08 2.56 -21.57
N GLU A 576 -17.10 1.72 -21.76
CA GLU A 576 -18.47 2.02 -21.36
C GLU A 576 -18.70 1.83 -19.85
N ASN A 577 -17.71 1.37 -19.09
CA ASN A 577 -17.82 1.17 -17.65
C ASN A 577 -17.70 2.52 -16.89
N PRO A 578 -18.77 3.03 -16.25
CA PRO A 578 -18.73 4.29 -15.51
C PRO A 578 -17.77 4.27 -14.31
N ILE A 579 -17.50 3.09 -13.72
CA ILE A 579 -16.54 2.93 -12.63
C ILE A 579 -15.11 3.19 -13.12
N ARG A 580 -14.79 2.62 -14.29
CA ARG A 580 -13.50 2.88 -14.96
C ARG A 580 -13.33 4.37 -15.23
N GLU A 581 -14.36 5.01 -15.77
CA GLU A 581 -14.32 6.44 -16.10
C GLU A 581 -14.12 7.30 -14.85
N ALA A 582 -14.77 6.97 -13.74
CA ALA A 582 -14.57 7.69 -12.47
C ALA A 582 -13.11 7.67 -12.01
N TYR A 583 -12.49 6.47 -11.98
CA TYR A 583 -11.08 6.31 -11.62
C TYR A 583 -10.16 7.02 -12.61
N TYR A 584 -10.45 6.93 -13.90
CA TYR A 584 -9.67 7.60 -14.95
C TYR A 584 -9.67 9.12 -14.79
N GLN A 585 -10.83 9.73 -14.51
CA GLN A 585 -10.95 11.17 -14.31
C GLN A 585 -10.28 11.62 -13.00
N PHE A 586 -10.50 10.88 -11.92
CA PHE A 586 -9.90 11.18 -10.62
C PHE A 586 -8.36 11.20 -10.66
N PHE A 587 -7.76 10.25 -11.37
CA PHE A 587 -6.31 10.19 -11.56
C PHE A 587 -5.82 10.95 -12.81
N ASN A 588 -6.56 12.01 -13.21
CA ASN A 588 -6.19 12.92 -14.28
C ASN A 588 -5.83 12.20 -15.60
N SER A 589 -6.76 11.40 -16.12
CA SER A 589 -6.57 10.58 -17.31
C SER A 589 -5.52 9.47 -17.15
N ASN A 590 -5.41 8.88 -15.97
CA ASN A 590 -4.55 7.73 -15.70
C ASN A 590 -5.23 6.72 -14.73
N PHE A 591 -4.54 5.63 -14.38
CA PHE A 591 -4.99 4.65 -13.39
C PHE A 591 -3.95 4.46 -12.28
N CYS A 592 -4.42 4.44 -11.05
CA CYS A 592 -3.63 4.14 -9.87
C CYS A 592 -4.50 3.43 -8.83
N GLY A 593 -3.84 2.75 -7.89
CA GLY A 593 -4.53 2.19 -6.74
C GLY A 593 -4.90 3.28 -5.74
N ARG A 594 -6.13 3.26 -5.25
CA ARG A 594 -6.61 4.11 -4.15
C ARG A 594 -6.80 3.27 -2.89
N HIS A 595 -6.57 3.86 -1.71
CA HIS A 595 -6.89 3.21 -0.44
C HIS A 595 -8.34 2.72 -0.41
N SER A 596 -8.56 1.49 0.07
CA SER A 596 -9.88 0.85 0.03
C SER A 596 -10.65 0.98 1.35
N TRP A 597 -10.88 2.19 1.85
CA TRP A 597 -11.55 2.39 3.14
C TRP A 597 -13.03 1.96 3.11
N ASP A 598 -13.73 2.35 2.05
CA ASP A 598 -15.17 2.13 1.92
C ASP A 598 -15.48 0.69 1.55
N GLN A 599 -14.69 0.12 0.64
CA GLN A 599 -14.78 -1.28 0.24
C GLN A 599 -14.57 -2.22 1.42
N MET A 600 -13.66 -1.90 2.35
CA MET A 600 -13.45 -2.68 3.56
C MET A 600 -14.64 -2.61 4.51
N THR A 601 -15.24 -1.42 4.64
CA THR A 601 -16.46 -1.20 5.41
C THR A 601 -17.64 -1.98 4.83
N ILE A 602 -17.78 -1.98 3.51
CA ILE A 602 -18.77 -2.78 2.76
C ILE A 602 -18.52 -4.28 2.92
N LEU A 603 -17.26 -4.73 2.81
CA LEU A 603 -16.93 -6.15 2.93
C LEU A 603 -17.37 -6.70 4.29
N TYR A 604 -17.08 -5.95 5.37
CA TYR A 604 -17.60 -6.29 6.69
C TYR A 604 -19.13 -6.18 6.74
N GLY A 605 -19.70 -5.07 6.23
CA GLY A 605 -21.14 -4.85 6.19
C GLY A 605 -21.91 -5.98 5.51
N VAL A 606 -21.31 -6.68 4.55
CA VAL A 606 -21.91 -7.81 3.84
C VAL A 606 -21.56 -9.16 4.48
N ARG A 607 -20.28 -9.39 4.79
CA ARG A 607 -19.78 -10.72 5.20
C ARG A 607 -19.60 -10.89 6.70
N GLY A 608 -19.65 -9.83 7.50
CA GLY A 608 -19.55 -9.83 8.95
C GLY A 608 -18.24 -10.43 9.49
N ILE A 609 -18.29 -10.93 10.73
CA ILE A 609 -17.23 -11.77 11.28
C ILE A 609 -17.09 -13.02 10.40
N SER A 610 -15.85 -13.26 9.97
CA SER A 610 -15.49 -14.26 8.96
C SER A 610 -13.99 -14.50 9.04
N ASP A 611 -13.42 -15.27 8.12
CA ASP A 611 -11.95 -15.37 7.97
C ASP A 611 -11.31 -14.03 7.57
N TYR A 612 -12.11 -13.01 7.24
CA TYR A 612 -11.64 -11.63 7.01
C TYR A 612 -11.51 -10.83 8.29
N PHE A 613 -12.47 -10.91 9.22
CA PHE A 613 -12.53 -9.95 10.33
C PHE A 613 -12.67 -10.62 11.70
N THR A 614 -12.07 -10.01 12.71
CA THR A 614 -12.48 -10.16 14.12
C THR A 614 -13.11 -8.87 14.59
N GLU A 615 -14.18 -8.98 15.37
CA GLU A 615 -14.74 -7.85 16.09
C GLU A 615 -13.98 -7.65 17.41
N LEU A 616 -13.58 -6.42 17.70
CA LEU A 616 -12.97 -6.03 18.95
C LEU A 616 -14.05 -5.36 19.81
N GLU A 617 -14.47 -6.08 20.85
CA GLU A 617 -15.43 -5.57 21.84
C GLU A 617 -14.84 -4.46 22.70
N ASP A 618 -15.73 -3.59 23.19
CA ASP A 618 -15.44 -2.42 24.01
C ASP A 618 -14.78 -2.80 25.34
N VAL A 619 -13.46 -2.57 25.43
CA VAL A 619 -12.74 -2.52 26.71
C VAL A 619 -12.35 -1.08 27.01
N ASP A 620 -13.23 -0.41 27.77
CA ASP A 620 -13.01 0.82 28.56
C ASP A 620 -12.69 2.13 27.81
N ARG A 621 -12.60 2.18 26.47
CA ARG A 621 -12.19 3.42 25.76
C ARG A 621 -13.32 4.39 25.43
N TRP A 622 -14.56 3.93 25.26
CA TRP A 622 -15.52 4.71 24.45
C TRP A 622 -16.66 5.39 25.22
N GLN A 623 -17.03 4.97 26.44
CA GLN A 623 -18.07 5.60 27.29
C GLN A 623 -19.35 6.08 26.55
N LEU A 624 -19.91 5.27 25.64
CA LEU A 624 -21.15 5.57 24.90
C LEU A 624 -22.11 4.35 24.96
N GLU A 625 -23.36 4.55 25.39
CA GLU A 625 -24.45 3.54 25.41
C GLU A 625 -25.73 4.17 24.82
N PRO A 626 -26.69 3.45 24.17
CA PRO A 626 -26.82 2.00 23.96
C PRO A 626 -26.85 1.50 22.49
N GLY A 627 -26.65 0.18 22.34
CA GLY A 627 -26.43 -0.57 21.08
C GLY A 627 -24.94 -0.87 20.97
N GLN A 628 -24.50 -2.12 21.21
CA GLN A 628 -23.07 -2.45 21.37
C GLN A 628 -22.22 -1.81 20.27
N ARG A 629 -21.10 -1.21 20.69
CA ARG A 629 -20.16 -0.52 19.81
C ARG A 629 -18.90 -1.34 19.71
N SER A 630 -18.46 -1.58 18.49
CA SER A 630 -17.27 -2.37 18.24
C SER A 630 -16.48 -1.78 17.08
N SER A 631 -15.27 -2.29 16.92
CA SER A 631 -14.44 -1.99 15.76
C SER A 631 -13.94 -3.28 15.15
N ILE A 632 -13.67 -3.26 13.86
CA ILE A 632 -13.11 -4.44 13.18
C ILE A 632 -11.59 -4.45 13.26
N HIS A 633 -11.03 -5.66 13.32
CA HIS A 633 -9.62 -5.93 13.07
C HIS A 633 -9.48 -6.91 11.90
N ILE A 634 -8.56 -6.59 10.99
CA ILE A 634 -8.32 -7.35 9.76
C ILE A 634 -7.49 -8.61 10.05
N LYS A 635 -7.79 -9.72 9.36
CA LYS A 635 -7.09 -11.00 9.53
C LYS A 635 -6.16 -11.36 8.37
N LEU A 636 -6.42 -10.81 7.18
CA LEU A 636 -5.64 -11.14 5.97
C LEU A 636 -4.52 -10.13 5.71
N THR A 637 -3.64 -10.46 4.76
CA THR A 637 -2.65 -9.48 4.28
C THR A 637 -3.34 -8.40 3.45
N ARG A 638 -2.72 -7.22 3.31
CA ARG A 638 -3.26 -6.13 2.49
C ARG A 638 -3.45 -6.57 1.03
N ASP A 639 -2.50 -7.33 0.49
CA ASP A 639 -2.56 -7.86 -0.88
C ASP A 639 -3.72 -8.87 -1.05
N ASP A 640 -4.02 -9.67 -0.03
CA ASP A 640 -5.17 -10.57 -0.05
C ASP A 640 -6.48 -9.79 -0.13
N TYR A 641 -6.64 -8.72 0.65
CA TYR A 641 -7.81 -7.85 0.54
C TYR A 641 -7.89 -7.14 -0.80
N ALA A 642 -6.77 -6.58 -1.27
CA ALA A 642 -6.73 -5.89 -2.55
C ALA A 642 -7.22 -6.80 -3.69
N ARG A 643 -6.78 -8.07 -3.71
CA ARG A 643 -7.25 -9.06 -4.68
C ARG A 643 -8.74 -9.37 -4.57
N ILE A 644 -9.28 -9.52 -3.36
CA ILE A 644 -10.71 -9.78 -3.14
C ILE A 644 -11.55 -8.60 -3.62
N ILE A 645 -11.13 -7.37 -3.27
CA ILE A 645 -11.84 -6.14 -3.60
C ILE A 645 -11.79 -5.91 -5.12
N GLU A 646 -10.62 -6.03 -5.74
CA GLU A 646 -10.46 -5.95 -7.20
C GLU A 646 -11.34 -6.96 -7.94
N ASP A 647 -11.34 -8.23 -7.53
CA ASP A 647 -12.18 -9.27 -8.17
C ASP A 647 -13.68 -8.90 -8.11
N LEU A 648 -14.14 -8.32 -7.00
CA LEU A 648 -15.52 -7.87 -6.85
C LEU A 648 -15.82 -6.61 -7.65
N MET A 649 -14.92 -5.63 -7.65
CA MET A 649 -15.06 -4.36 -8.40
C MET A 649 -15.05 -4.59 -9.91
N MET A 650 -14.25 -5.54 -10.39
CA MET A 650 -14.10 -5.83 -11.83
C MET A 650 -15.20 -6.77 -12.38
N LYS A 651 -16.17 -7.20 -11.57
CA LYS A 651 -17.23 -8.09 -12.06
C LYS A 651 -18.08 -7.40 -13.13
N ALA A 652 -18.18 -8.04 -14.29
CA ALA A 652 -19.06 -7.57 -15.35
C ALA A 652 -20.55 -7.65 -14.95
N PRO A 653 -21.42 -6.81 -15.53
CA PRO A 653 -22.88 -6.96 -15.41
C PRO A 653 -23.33 -8.35 -15.90
N LEU A 654 -24.29 -8.98 -15.19
CA LEU A 654 -24.74 -10.35 -15.50
C LEU A 654 -25.43 -10.52 -16.87
N ASN A 655 -25.90 -9.42 -17.47
CA ASN A 655 -26.71 -9.44 -18.70
C ASN A 655 -26.19 -8.46 -19.77
N ARG A 656 -25.00 -8.73 -20.31
CA ARG A 656 -24.53 -8.09 -21.56
C ARG A 656 -24.23 -9.11 -22.63
#